data_AF-A0A1H9RBA3-F1
#
_entry.id   AF-A0A1H9RBA3-F1
#
_cell.length_a   1.000
_cell.length_b   1.000
_cell.length_c   1.000
_cell.angle_alpha   90.00
_cell.angle_beta   90.00
_cell.angle_gamma   90.00
#
_symmetry.space_group_name_H-M   'P 1'
#
loop_
_entity.id
_entity.type
_entity.pdbx_description
1 polymer ?
#
loop_
_entity_poly.entity_id
_entity_poly.type
_entity_poly.pdbx_seq_one_letter_code
_entity_poly.pdbx_strand_id
1 'polypeptide(L)'
;MKKFFAYLLSVTLVLGFISPKVSYAADDITGHFFEHSIRTLVNKGVYSGYEDGSYKPDKEVSRAEFTSLLVRALDLSVNGSTKEFSDVSEGEWYYEAISIGTSHGFISGYPSGEFKPDDNITRQEMASIIHRAAIAQGLVYGEKPLTFSDNGQINPVFHSSVKYMLYLNIMVGKGGNRFAPKDFTTRGETAAVLVRLLDRITNPLVIVEKTNYNYTFSHMVDVQMTRTPKVDGAGIYIASRSMIEYYANPSNFDPSSSEYFQFLDLSKSAGVDPTEINTKVLSNKGVLTGQANAFIQAGKANNVNEIYLIAHALHETGNGASSLAKGIPVDDKGNIVAEKDAKHTVYNVYGYGAKDSDPIRGGAKYAFDNKWFTVKDAIIGGAADIADNYINDGQNTLYKMRWNPDSPGHPQYATHVMWATIQAGKMDSMYSLIDNKVLNFEVPVFNSQPGKTTKPSGVAQYYVDTSVAGKVMYTSADYLNFRTGPTTSFDVITQLPQGTKVTLVGHNGGWYKITANGKTGWVDGSYLVENKDSLKQGDINTPSTEEDDSTEEADSNNTEETTEESPLEISRLPLQEDGNATVNKDYVAVRSEPFEEGYEVVTELKQNAKVTVIFKQDEWYYVSAGGKAGFIHQDELNVQ
;
A
#
# COMPACT_ATOMS: atom_id res chain seq x y z
N MET A 1 -86.64 -28.25 42.25
CA MET A 1 -86.12 -27.76 43.54
C MET A 1 -84.59 -27.89 43.53
N LYS A 2 -83.88 -26.79 43.85
CA LYS A 2 -82.51 -26.70 44.42
C LYS A 2 -81.36 -27.20 43.50
N LYS A 3 -80.48 -26.32 42.98
CA LYS A 3 -79.29 -25.71 43.64
C LYS A 3 -78.38 -26.78 44.27
N PHE A 4 -77.05 -26.83 44.19
CA PHE A 4 -75.93 -26.19 43.46
C PHE A 4 -74.66 -26.75 44.16
N PHE A 5 -73.51 -26.86 43.46
CA PHE A 5 -72.13 -27.05 43.98
C PHE A 5 -71.77 -28.43 44.60
N ALA A 6 -70.58 -29.04 44.44
CA ALA A 6 -69.26 -28.52 44.06
C ALA A 6 -68.37 -29.58 43.35
N TYR A 7 -67.43 -29.06 42.56
CA TYR A 7 -66.38 -29.73 41.78
C TYR A 7 -65.31 -30.45 42.63
N LEU A 8 -64.64 -31.47 42.05
CA LEU A 8 -63.24 -31.41 41.55
C LEU A 8 -62.59 -32.82 41.52
N LEU A 9 -62.22 -33.34 40.32
CA LEU A 9 -60.86 -33.83 40.01
C LEU A 9 -60.74 -34.29 38.54
N SER A 10 -60.00 -33.47 37.78
CA SER A 10 -59.10 -33.75 36.65
C SER A 10 -59.18 -35.09 35.89
N VAL A 11 -59.55 -35.00 34.61
CA VAL A 11 -58.89 -35.74 33.52
C VAL A 11 -58.63 -34.74 32.38
N THR A 12 -57.39 -34.25 32.28
CA THR A 12 -56.91 -33.47 31.14
C THR A 12 -56.70 -34.40 29.95
N LEU A 13 -57.59 -34.27 28.96
CA LEU A 13 -57.45 -34.88 27.64
C LEU A 13 -56.41 -34.07 26.85
N VAL A 14 -55.24 -34.66 26.61
CA VAL A 14 -54.22 -34.09 25.72
C VAL A 14 -54.72 -34.21 24.28
N LEU A 15 -55.36 -33.15 23.79
CA LEU A 15 -55.56 -32.92 22.36
C LEU A 15 -54.27 -32.32 21.81
N GLY A 16 -53.51 -33.14 21.07
CA GLY A 16 -52.36 -32.67 20.31
C GLY A 16 -52.81 -31.67 19.26
N PHE A 17 -52.53 -30.39 19.48
CA PHE A 17 -52.48 -29.41 18.40
C PHE A 17 -51.23 -29.72 17.58
N ILE A 18 -51.42 -30.40 16.44
CA ILE A 18 -50.44 -30.36 15.37
C ILE A 18 -50.52 -28.94 14.81
N SER A 19 -49.64 -28.05 15.28
CA SER A 19 -49.37 -26.83 14.53
C SER A 19 -48.90 -27.27 13.14
N PRO A 20 -49.48 -26.77 12.03
CA PRO A 20 -48.86 -27.00 10.74
C PRO A 20 -47.43 -26.48 10.85
N LYS A 21 -46.45 -27.36 10.66
CA LYS A 21 -45.11 -26.91 10.31
C LYS A 21 -45.30 -26.17 8.99
N VAL A 22 -45.28 -24.85 9.04
CA VAL A 22 -45.05 -24.05 7.84
C VAL A 22 -43.64 -24.44 7.41
N SER A 23 -43.55 -25.33 6.43
CA SER A 23 -42.34 -25.46 5.64
C SER A 23 -42.23 -24.11 4.93
N TYR A 24 -41.30 -23.26 5.34
CA TYR A 24 -40.85 -22.21 4.44
C TYR A 24 -40.42 -22.93 3.17
N ALA A 25 -41.02 -22.57 2.03
CA ALA A 25 -40.46 -22.98 0.75
C ALA A 25 -38.99 -22.52 0.78
N ALA A 26 -38.06 -23.46 0.56
CA ALA A 26 -36.69 -23.08 0.27
C ALA A 26 -36.77 -22.05 -0.87
N ASP A 27 -36.19 -20.87 -0.66
CA ASP A 27 -36.01 -19.95 -1.78
C ASP A 27 -35.24 -20.69 -2.89
N ASP A 28 -35.57 -20.43 -4.15
CA ASP A 28 -34.98 -21.13 -5.30
C ASP A 28 -33.50 -20.76 -5.56
N ILE A 29 -32.85 -20.14 -4.57
CA ILE A 29 -31.46 -19.73 -4.58
C ILE A 29 -30.60 -20.50 -3.56
N THR A 30 -31.18 -21.14 -2.54
CA THR A 30 -30.40 -21.95 -1.58
C THR A 30 -29.67 -23.10 -2.30
N GLY A 31 -28.34 -23.16 -2.19
CA GLY A 31 -27.47 -24.12 -2.86
C GLY A 31 -27.20 -23.81 -4.34
N HIS A 32 -27.72 -22.70 -4.87
CA HIS A 32 -27.50 -22.30 -6.25
C HIS A 32 -26.11 -21.67 -6.44
N PHE A 33 -25.50 -21.83 -7.62
CA PHE A 33 -24.17 -21.28 -7.92
C PHE A 33 -24.07 -19.76 -7.71
N PHE A 34 -25.16 -19.04 -7.95
CA PHE A 34 -25.27 -17.58 -7.79
C PHE A 34 -25.92 -17.13 -6.48
N GLU A 35 -26.10 -18.03 -5.51
CA GLU A 35 -26.77 -17.73 -4.25
C GLU A 35 -26.20 -16.49 -3.57
N HIS A 36 -24.88 -16.48 -3.34
CA HIS A 36 -24.21 -15.38 -2.64
C HIS A 36 -24.48 -14.04 -3.33
N SER A 37 -24.27 -13.95 -4.64
CA SER A 37 -24.44 -12.71 -5.38
C SER A 37 -25.89 -12.21 -5.39
N ILE A 38 -26.87 -13.12 -5.52
CA ILE A 38 -28.28 -12.75 -5.46
C ILE A 38 -28.62 -12.23 -4.06
N ARG A 39 -28.22 -12.95 -3.00
CA ARG A 39 -28.45 -12.51 -1.61
C ARG A 39 -27.80 -11.16 -1.32
N THR A 40 -26.59 -10.91 -1.83
CA THR A 40 -25.92 -9.60 -1.71
C THR A 40 -26.78 -8.49 -2.30
N LEU A 41 -27.34 -8.69 -3.51
CA LEU A 41 -28.18 -7.68 -4.15
C LEU A 41 -29.56 -7.54 -3.51
N VAL A 42 -30.11 -8.62 -2.94
CA VAL A 42 -31.35 -8.56 -2.14
C VAL A 42 -31.13 -7.72 -0.88
N ASN A 43 -30.04 -7.97 -0.15
CA ASN A 43 -29.69 -7.23 1.06
C ASN A 43 -29.43 -5.74 0.79
N LYS A 44 -28.93 -5.41 -0.41
CA LYS A 44 -28.76 -4.04 -0.89
C LYS A 44 -30.05 -3.41 -1.46
N GLY A 45 -31.17 -4.14 -1.48
CA GLY A 45 -32.44 -3.66 -2.05
C GLY A 45 -32.44 -3.55 -3.59
N VAL A 46 -31.42 -4.08 -4.26
CA VAL A 46 -31.29 -4.03 -5.72
C VAL A 46 -32.16 -5.08 -6.38
N TYR A 47 -32.19 -6.29 -5.82
CA TYR A 47 -33.03 -7.40 -6.26
C TYR A 47 -34.27 -7.52 -5.39
N SER A 48 -35.39 -7.79 -6.05
CA SER A 48 -36.61 -8.29 -5.42
C SER A 48 -36.96 -9.66 -6.00
N GLY A 49 -37.55 -10.51 -5.14
CA GLY A 49 -38.21 -11.73 -5.60
C GLY A 49 -39.46 -11.40 -6.43
N TYR A 50 -39.97 -12.40 -7.13
CA TYR A 50 -41.27 -12.35 -7.79
C TYR A 50 -42.41 -12.50 -6.76
N GLU A 51 -43.64 -12.22 -7.18
CA GLU A 51 -44.84 -12.35 -6.32
C GLU A 51 -45.02 -13.77 -5.77
N ASP A 52 -44.51 -14.79 -6.48
CA ASP A 52 -44.53 -16.20 -6.07
C ASP A 52 -43.44 -16.55 -5.03
N GLY A 53 -42.63 -15.58 -4.61
CA GLY A 53 -41.55 -15.75 -3.63
C GLY A 53 -40.24 -16.29 -4.21
N SER A 54 -40.18 -16.59 -5.51
CA SER A 54 -38.96 -17.05 -6.18
C SER A 54 -38.08 -15.90 -6.68
N TYR A 55 -36.81 -16.17 -6.96
CA TYR A 55 -35.85 -15.23 -7.55
C TYR A 55 -35.46 -15.60 -9.00
N LYS A 56 -35.73 -16.84 -9.42
CA LYS A 56 -35.52 -17.41 -10.77
C LYS A 56 -34.09 -17.17 -11.28
N PRO A 57 -33.04 -17.70 -10.61
CA PRO A 57 -31.65 -17.39 -10.94
C PRO A 57 -31.25 -17.74 -12.38
N ASP A 58 -31.87 -18.75 -12.99
CA ASP A 58 -31.58 -19.18 -14.36
C ASP A 58 -32.48 -18.52 -15.42
N LYS A 59 -33.44 -17.68 -15.03
CA LYS A 59 -34.26 -16.93 -15.99
C LYS A 59 -33.37 -15.92 -16.71
N GLU A 60 -33.46 -15.90 -18.03
CA GLU A 60 -32.85 -14.86 -18.87
C GLU A 60 -33.40 -13.48 -18.52
N VAL A 61 -32.56 -12.44 -18.63
CA VAL A 61 -32.95 -11.05 -18.37
C VAL A 61 -33.08 -10.25 -19.65
N SER A 62 -34.13 -9.40 -19.69
CA SER A 62 -34.27 -8.43 -20.77
C SER A 62 -33.28 -7.27 -20.63
N ARG A 63 -33.05 -6.53 -21.71
CA ARG A 63 -32.22 -5.32 -21.71
C ARG A 63 -32.75 -4.25 -20.76
N ALA A 64 -34.07 -4.11 -20.67
CA ALA A 64 -34.72 -3.21 -19.71
C ALA A 64 -34.52 -3.69 -18.26
N GLU A 65 -34.70 -4.98 -17.98
CA GLU A 65 -34.46 -5.55 -16.64
C GLU A 65 -33.01 -5.33 -16.21
N PHE A 66 -32.05 -5.68 -17.07
CA PHE A 66 -30.63 -5.49 -16.81
C PHE A 66 -30.27 -4.02 -16.52
N THR A 67 -30.76 -3.09 -17.34
CA THR A 67 -30.48 -1.65 -17.18
C THR A 67 -31.05 -1.13 -15.86
N SER A 68 -32.26 -1.57 -15.50
CA SER A 68 -32.92 -1.18 -14.25
C SER A 68 -32.18 -1.68 -13.02
N LEU A 69 -31.66 -2.91 -13.08
CA LEU A 69 -30.82 -3.49 -12.03
C LEU A 69 -29.49 -2.74 -11.89
N LEU A 70 -28.84 -2.38 -13.00
CA LEU A 70 -27.58 -1.64 -12.99
C LEU A 70 -27.74 -0.23 -12.41
N VAL A 71 -28.77 0.52 -12.83
CA VAL A 71 -29.07 1.85 -12.30
C VAL A 71 -29.33 1.81 -10.80
N ARG A 72 -30.12 0.83 -10.34
CA ARG A 72 -30.42 0.65 -8.92
C ARG A 72 -29.19 0.21 -8.12
N ALA A 73 -28.36 -0.68 -8.67
CA ALA A 73 -27.13 -1.13 -8.03
C ALA A 73 -26.16 0.02 -7.77
N LEU A 74 -26.04 0.94 -8.73
CA LEU A 74 -25.17 2.11 -8.66
C LEU A 74 -25.82 3.33 -7.99
N ASP A 75 -27.07 3.22 -7.52
CA ASP A 75 -27.84 4.28 -6.88
C ASP A 75 -27.85 5.60 -7.68
N LEU A 76 -28.09 5.50 -9.00
CA LEU A 76 -27.97 6.64 -9.91
C LEU A 76 -29.29 7.41 -10.07
N SER A 77 -29.16 8.72 -10.21
CA SER A 77 -30.24 9.64 -10.61
C SER A 77 -29.90 10.33 -11.93
N VAL A 78 -30.86 11.01 -12.56
CA VAL A 78 -30.64 11.71 -13.84
C VAL A 78 -29.53 12.75 -13.70
N ASN A 79 -28.55 12.69 -14.60
CA ASN A 79 -27.42 13.62 -14.63
C ASN A 79 -27.17 14.15 -16.05
N GLY A 80 -27.75 15.31 -16.36
CA GLY A 80 -27.59 15.96 -17.67
C GLY A 80 -28.68 15.56 -18.68
N SER A 81 -28.33 15.60 -19.97
CA SER A 81 -29.26 15.35 -21.07
C SER A 81 -29.53 13.86 -21.28
N THR A 82 -30.79 13.50 -21.46
CA THR A 82 -31.21 12.14 -21.82
C THR A 82 -31.25 11.95 -23.34
N LYS A 83 -31.20 10.69 -23.79
CA LYS A 83 -31.42 10.30 -25.18
C LYS A 83 -32.72 9.51 -25.28
N GLU A 84 -33.60 9.91 -26.18
CA GLU A 84 -34.83 9.20 -26.48
C GLU A 84 -34.60 8.06 -27.49
N PHE A 85 -35.39 6.99 -27.37
CA PHE A 85 -35.41 5.87 -28.30
C PHE A 85 -36.83 5.69 -28.87
N SER A 86 -36.94 5.27 -30.13
CA SER A 86 -38.24 5.16 -30.81
C SER A 86 -39.18 4.10 -30.22
N ASP A 87 -38.65 3.17 -29.45
CA ASP A 87 -39.33 2.02 -28.84
C ASP A 87 -39.35 2.09 -27.31
N VAL A 88 -39.07 3.26 -26.73
CA VAL A 88 -39.11 3.51 -25.28
C VAL A 88 -40.09 4.65 -25.04
N SER A 89 -41.26 4.33 -24.48
CA SER A 89 -42.33 5.30 -24.25
C SER A 89 -42.35 5.78 -22.79
N GLU A 90 -42.66 7.06 -22.59
CA GLU A 90 -42.86 7.63 -21.26
C GLU A 90 -44.02 6.92 -20.54
N GLY A 91 -43.81 6.60 -19.25
CA GLY A 91 -44.77 5.86 -18.43
C GLY A 91 -44.55 4.34 -18.36
N GLU A 92 -43.70 3.78 -19.23
CA GLU A 92 -43.26 2.38 -19.10
C GLU A 92 -42.34 2.21 -17.88
N TRP A 93 -42.41 1.06 -17.20
CA TRP A 93 -41.70 0.81 -15.93
C TRP A 93 -40.17 0.94 -16.06
N TYR A 94 -39.62 0.75 -17.25
CA TYR A 94 -38.20 0.86 -17.56
C TYR A 94 -37.79 2.26 -18.04
N TYR A 95 -38.73 3.15 -18.33
CA TYR A 95 -38.45 4.45 -18.94
C TYR A 95 -37.43 5.25 -18.13
N GLU A 96 -37.66 5.38 -16.82
CA GLU A 96 -36.80 6.14 -15.93
C GLU A 96 -35.38 5.57 -15.87
N ALA A 97 -35.24 4.25 -15.72
CA ALA A 97 -33.93 3.60 -15.68
C ALA A 97 -33.14 3.79 -16.99
N ILE A 98 -33.80 3.69 -18.14
CA ILE A 98 -33.17 3.92 -19.44
C ILE A 98 -32.75 5.39 -19.56
N SER A 99 -33.62 6.33 -19.18
CA SER A 99 -33.32 7.76 -19.17
C SER A 99 -32.11 8.08 -18.29
N ILE A 100 -32.05 7.55 -17.06
CA ILE A 100 -30.88 7.67 -16.18
C ILE A 100 -29.64 7.11 -16.87
N GLY A 101 -29.71 5.90 -17.41
CA GLY A 101 -28.57 5.26 -18.08
C GLY A 101 -28.05 6.01 -19.31
N THR A 102 -28.93 6.71 -20.04
CA THR A 102 -28.50 7.59 -21.14
C THR A 102 -27.85 8.86 -20.65
N SER A 103 -28.35 9.47 -19.56
CA SER A 103 -27.77 10.69 -18.98
C SER A 103 -26.35 10.46 -18.44
N HIS A 104 -26.07 9.26 -17.92
CA HIS A 104 -24.73 8.84 -17.51
C HIS A 104 -23.88 8.26 -18.66
N GLY A 105 -24.41 8.20 -19.89
CA GLY A 105 -23.67 7.80 -21.08
C GLY A 105 -23.38 6.31 -21.22
N PHE A 106 -23.89 5.44 -20.34
CA PHE A 106 -23.67 3.99 -20.45
C PHE A 106 -24.73 3.25 -21.27
N ILE A 107 -25.87 3.90 -21.56
CA ILE A 107 -26.88 3.44 -22.53
C ILE A 107 -26.84 4.30 -23.79
N SER A 108 -26.57 3.68 -24.95
CA SER A 108 -26.51 4.36 -26.26
C SER A 108 -27.55 3.88 -27.27
N GLY A 109 -28.20 2.74 -27.01
CA GLY A 109 -29.09 2.04 -27.95
C GLY A 109 -28.35 1.41 -29.13
N TYR A 110 -29.12 0.85 -30.07
CA TYR A 110 -28.62 0.31 -31.32
C TYR A 110 -28.46 1.43 -32.37
N PRO A 111 -27.63 1.20 -33.42
CA PRO A 111 -27.52 2.15 -34.53
C PRO A 111 -28.84 2.46 -35.25
N SER A 112 -29.87 1.60 -35.12
CA SER A 112 -31.21 1.82 -35.66
C SER A 112 -31.99 2.93 -34.94
N GLY A 113 -31.53 3.40 -33.78
CA GLY A 113 -32.25 4.37 -32.95
C GLY A 113 -33.17 3.73 -31.89
N GLU A 114 -33.17 2.40 -31.81
CA GLU A 114 -33.97 1.61 -30.86
C GLU A 114 -33.14 1.18 -29.64
N PHE A 115 -33.80 0.92 -28.50
CA PHE A 115 -33.21 0.33 -27.30
C PHE A 115 -33.44 -1.18 -27.20
N LYS A 116 -34.59 -1.66 -27.68
CA LYS A 116 -35.16 -3.01 -27.58
C LYS A 116 -35.34 -3.48 -26.13
N PRO A 117 -36.30 -2.91 -25.38
CA PRO A 117 -36.43 -3.16 -23.94
C PRO A 117 -36.73 -4.61 -23.58
N ASP A 118 -37.51 -5.30 -24.40
CA ASP A 118 -38.00 -6.67 -24.13
C ASP A 118 -37.08 -7.78 -24.67
N ASP A 119 -36.10 -7.44 -25.51
CA ASP A 119 -35.12 -8.40 -26.01
C ASP A 119 -34.19 -8.86 -24.87
N ASN A 120 -33.88 -10.15 -24.82
CA ASN A 120 -32.90 -10.69 -23.88
C ASN A 120 -31.50 -10.18 -24.22
N ILE A 121 -30.77 -9.76 -23.19
CA ILE A 121 -29.42 -9.18 -23.38
C ILE A 121 -28.39 -10.30 -23.56
N THR A 122 -27.53 -10.17 -24.58
CA THR A 122 -26.42 -11.09 -24.78
C THR A 122 -25.23 -10.74 -23.88
N ARG A 123 -24.37 -11.73 -23.58
CA ARG A 123 -23.15 -11.51 -22.78
C ARG A 123 -22.24 -10.40 -23.30
N GLN A 124 -22.05 -10.30 -24.62
CA GLN A 124 -21.22 -9.26 -25.21
C GLN A 124 -21.84 -7.85 -25.10
N GLU A 125 -23.18 -7.75 -25.09
CA GLU A 125 -23.89 -6.49 -24.90
C GLU A 125 -23.86 -6.06 -23.43
N MET A 126 -24.06 -7.01 -22.51
CA MET A 126 -23.86 -6.78 -21.07
C MET A 126 -22.44 -6.26 -20.79
N ALA A 127 -21.41 -6.90 -21.37
CA ALA A 127 -20.03 -6.43 -21.26
C ALA A 127 -19.85 -4.98 -21.73
N SER A 128 -20.53 -4.61 -22.81
CA SER A 128 -20.48 -3.25 -23.38
C SER A 128 -21.13 -2.20 -22.48
N ILE A 129 -22.30 -2.50 -21.91
CA ILE A 129 -23.00 -1.57 -21.01
C ILE A 129 -22.22 -1.41 -19.71
N ILE A 130 -21.74 -2.51 -19.12
CA ILE A 130 -21.00 -2.45 -17.86
C ILE A 130 -19.64 -1.79 -18.04
N HIS A 131 -18.96 -1.99 -19.17
CA HIS A 131 -17.74 -1.25 -19.49
C HIS A 131 -17.98 0.26 -19.45
N ARG A 132 -19.04 0.76 -20.10
CA ARG A 132 -19.34 2.19 -20.06
C ARG A 132 -19.74 2.66 -18.66
N ALA A 133 -20.50 1.85 -17.91
CA ALA A 133 -20.86 2.19 -16.53
C ALA A 133 -19.63 2.25 -15.61
N ALA A 134 -18.70 1.30 -15.73
CA ALA A 134 -17.43 1.29 -15.00
C ALA A 134 -16.62 2.57 -15.28
N ILE A 135 -16.52 2.98 -16.55
CA ILE A 135 -15.89 4.25 -16.94
C ILE A 135 -16.59 5.45 -16.29
N ALA A 136 -17.93 5.49 -16.33
CA ALA A 136 -18.70 6.57 -15.74
C ALA A 136 -18.51 6.66 -14.20
N GLN A 137 -18.16 5.55 -13.56
CA GLN A 137 -17.80 5.46 -12.14
C GLN A 137 -16.31 5.70 -11.87
N GLY A 138 -15.52 6.07 -12.88
CA GLY A 138 -14.11 6.43 -12.74
C GLY A 138 -13.15 5.25 -12.64
N LEU A 139 -13.58 4.03 -12.99
CA LEU A 139 -12.68 2.88 -13.03
C LEU A 139 -11.62 3.04 -14.13
N VAL A 140 -10.37 2.78 -13.76
CA VAL A 140 -9.17 2.94 -14.59
C VAL A 140 -9.05 1.85 -15.66
N TYR A 141 -8.38 2.16 -16.78
CA TYR A 141 -8.22 1.29 -17.96
C TYR A 141 -7.11 0.26 -17.87
N GLY A 142 -7.39 -0.94 -18.41
CA GLY A 142 -6.40 -1.96 -18.76
C GLY A 142 -7.04 -3.01 -19.68
N GLU A 143 -6.25 -3.72 -20.49
CA GLU A 143 -6.78 -4.78 -21.35
C GLU A 143 -6.12 -6.12 -21.03
N LYS A 144 -6.95 -7.16 -20.92
CA LYS A 144 -6.47 -8.55 -20.93
C LYS A 144 -6.62 -9.15 -22.33
N PRO A 145 -5.64 -9.86 -22.87
CA PRO A 145 -5.77 -10.55 -24.15
C PRO A 145 -6.96 -11.53 -24.17
N LEU A 146 -7.60 -11.67 -25.34
CA LEU A 146 -8.70 -12.62 -25.53
C LEU A 146 -8.12 -14.00 -25.87
N THR A 147 -8.19 -14.93 -24.92
CA THR A 147 -7.61 -16.29 -25.02
C THR A 147 -8.66 -17.40 -25.09
N PHE A 148 -9.95 -17.04 -25.27
CA PHE A 148 -11.04 -18.00 -25.35
C PHE A 148 -11.09 -18.70 -26.70
N SER A 149 -11.52 -19.97 -26.67
CA SER A 149 -11.67 -20.80 -27.87
C SER A 149 -12.70 -20.26 -28.88
N ASP A 150 -13.67 -19.48 -28.41
CA ASP A 150 -14.75 -18.87 -29.20
C ASP A 150 -14.55 -17.36 -29.44
N ASN A 151 -13.32 -16.85 -29.29
CA ASN A 151 -13.01 -15.43 -29.47
C ASN A 151 -13.48 -14.88 -30.85
N GLY A 152 -13.39 -15.71 -31.90
CA GLY A 152 -13.86 -15.35 -33.25
C GLY A 152 -15.37 -15.08 -33.36
N GLN A 153 -16.18 -15.46 -32.36
CA GLN A 153 -17.62 -15.20 -32.32
C GLN A 153 -17.97 -13.86 -31.68
N ILE A 154 -17.03 -13.22 -30.99
CA ILE A 154 -17.25 -11.91 -30.37
C ILE A 154 -17.30 -10.86 -31.48
N ASN A 155 -18.39 -10.08 -31.57
CA ASN A 155 -18.44 -8.99 -32.53
C ASN A 155 -17.28 -7.99 -32.22
N PRO A 156 -16.45 -7.60 -33.21
CA PRO A 156 -15.32 -6.71 -33.01
C PRO A 156 -15.62 -5.43 -32.24
N VAL A 157 -16.84 -4.87 -32.37
CA VAL A 157 -17.25 -3.66 -31.63
C VAL A 157 -17.26 -3.85 -30.10
N PHE A 158 -17.34 -5.10 -29.63
CA PHE A 158 -17.32 -5.44 -28.20
C PHE A 158 -15.95 -5.92 -27.71
N HIS A 159 -14.94 -6.06 -28.58
CA HIS A 159 -13.63 -6.61 -28.17
C HIS A 159 -13.02 -5.84 -27.00
N SER A 160 -12.94 -4.51 -27.10
CA SER A 160 -12.41 -3.68 -26.00
C SER A 160 -13.22 -3.83 -24.73
N SER A 161 -14.55 -3.85 -24.81
CA SER A 161 -15.40 -4.06 -23.63
C SER A 161 -15.18 -5.42 -22.99
N VAL A 162 -15.05 -6.48 -23.78
CA VAL A 162 -14.79 -7.82 -23.23
C VAL A 162 -13.40 -7.86 -22.58
N LYS A 163 -12.35 -7.37 -23.25
CA LYS A 163 -11.00 -7.32 -22.69
C LYS A 163 -10.94 -6.54 -21.36
N TYR A 164 -11.68 -5.44 -21.27
CA TYR A 164 -11.75 -4.61 -20.08
C TYR A 164 -12.48 -5.32 -18.93
N MET A 165 -13.63 -5.93 -19.21
CA MET A 165 -14.37 -6.71 -18.22
C MET A 165 -13.57 -7.91 -17.69
N LEU A 166 -12.72 -8.52 -18.52
CA LEU A 166 -11.79 -9.58 -18.11
C LEU A 166 -10.63 -9.03 -17.29
N TYR A 167 -10.12 -7.85 -17.63
CA TYR A 167 -9.05 -7.20 -16.89
C TYR A 167 -9.50 -6.86 -15.46
N LEU A 168 -10.68 -6.28 -15.32
CA LEU A 168 -11.27 -5.94 -14.02
C LEU A 168 -11.82 -7.15 -13.24
N ASN A 169 -11.79 -8.36 -13.81
CA ASN A 169 -12.46 -9.54 -13.28
C ASN A 169 -13.97 -9.35 -13.01
N ILE A 170 -14.62 -8.37 -13.66
CA ILE A 170 -16.06 -8.17 -13.57
C ILE A 170 -16.80 -9.28 -14.32
N MET A 171 -16.29 -9.65 -15.50
CA MET A 171 -16.75 -10.82 -16.24
C MET A 171 -15.63 -11.85 -16.38
N VAL A 172 -16.03 -13.11 -16.42
CA VAL A 172 -15.13 -14.26 -16.60
C VAL A 172 -15.73 -15.22 -17.64
N GLY A 173 -14.88 -16.11 -18.17
CA GLY A 173 -15.31 -17.16 -19.09
C GLY A 173 -16.28 -18.15 -18.46
N LYS A 174 -17.07 -18.81 -19.30
CA LYS A 174 -17.85 -20.00 -18.97
C LYS A 174 -16.99 -21.27 -19.12
N GLY A 175 -17.51 -22.39 -18.63
CA GLY A 175 -16.85 -23.70 -18.75
C GLY A 175 -16.44 -24.05 -20.19
N GLY A 176 -15.31 -24.77 -20.31
CA GLY A 176 -14.76 -25.19 -21.61
C GLY A 176 -13.92 -24.13 -22.34
N ASN A 177 -13.32 -23.18 -21.62
CA ASN A 177 -12.54 -22.07 -22.19
C ASN A 177 -13.33 -21.24 -23.22
N ARG A 178 -14.56 -20.84 -22.88
CA ARG A 178 -15.45 -20.05 -23.75
C ARG A 178 -15.86 -18.75 -23.07
N PHE A 179 -16.01 -17.68 -23.83
CA PHE A 179 -16.69 -16.46 -23.37
C PHE A 179 -18.21 -16.58 -23.53
N ALA A 180 -18.66 -17.28 -24.57
CA ALA A 180 -20.05 -17.42 -25.02
C ALA A 180 -20.72 -16.06 -25.33
N PRO A 181 -20.21 -15.30 -26.32
CA PRO A 181 -20.64 -13.91 -26.56
C PRO A 181 -22.10 -13.74 -26.95
N LYS A 182 -22.72 -14.76 -27.56
CA LYS A 182 -24.10 -14.72 -28.07
C LYS A 182 -25.12 -15.31 -27.10
N ASP A 183 -24.67 -15.97 -26.03
CA ASP A 183 -25.57 -16.47 -25.01
C ASP A 183 -26.30 -15.30 -24.34
N PHE A 184 -27.58 -15.49 -24.08
CA PHE A 184 -28.33 -14.62 -23.18
C PHE A 184 -27.85 -14.79 -21.75
N THR A 185 -27.95 -13.71 -20.97
CA THR A 185 -27.52 -13.70 -19.58
C THR A 185 -28.68 -13.99 -18.64
N THR A 186 -28.44 -14.75 -17.58
CA THR A 186 -29.45 -15.04 -16.56
C THR A 186 -29.47 -14.00 -15.44
N ARG A 187 -30.50 -14.03 -14.59
CA ARG A 187 -30.60 -13.21 -13.37
C ARG A 187 -29.45 -13.47 -12.40
N GLY A 188 -29.02 -14.72 -12.26
CA GLY A 188 -27.88 -15.09 -11.41
C GLY A 188 -26.55 -14.58 -11.97
N GLU A 189 -26.35 -14.68 -13.29
CA GLU A 189 -25.17 -14.13 -13.95
C GLU A 189 -25.13 -12.60 -13.83
N THR A 190 -26.26 -11.94 -14.04
CA THR A 190 -26.40 -10.49 -13.84
C THR A 190 -26.03 -10.11 -12.41
N ALA A 191 -26.53 -10.86 -11.41
CA ALA A 191 -26.23 -10.60 -10.01
C ALA A 191 -24.74 -10.69 -9.72
N ALA A 192 -24.07 -11.76 -10.21
CA ALA A 192 -22.63 -11.94 -10.03
C ALA A 192 -21.82 -10.81 -10.65
N VAL A 193 -22.21 -10.35 -11.83
CA VAL A 193 -21.49 -9.29 -12.54
C VAL A 193 -21.70 -7.92 -11.86
N LEU A 194 -22.92 -7.61 -11.40
CA LEU A 194 -23.19 -6.38 -10.65
C LEU A 194 -22.45 -6.36 -9.29
N VAL A 195 -22.44 -7.47 -8.56
CA VAL A 195 -21.69 -7.56 -7.29
C VAL A 195 -20.19 -7.33 -7.52
N ARG A 196 -19.61 -7.90 -8.58
CA ARG A 196 -18.21 -7.64 -8.93
C ARG A 196 -17.97 -6.20 -9.37
N LEU A 197 -18.89 -5.59 -10.12
CA LEU A 197 -18.80 -4.17 -10.46
C LEU A 197 -18.75 -3.30 -9.20
N LEU A 198 -19.69 -3.52 -8.26
CA LEU A 198 -19.74 -2.78 -7.00
C LEU A 198 -18.46 -2.97 -6.19
N ASP A 199 -17.99 -4.21 -6.07
CA ASP A 199 -16.73 -4.54 -5.40
C ASP A 199 -15.53 -3.84 -6.05
N ARG A 200 -15.47 -3.73 -7.39
CA ARG A 200 -14.38 -3.02 -8.08
C ARG A 200 -14.46 -1.50 -7.90
N ILE A 201 -15.65 -0.93 -7.78
CA ILE A 201 -15.84 0.50 -7.46
C ILE A 201 -15.38 0.80 -6.03
N THR A 202 -15.60 -0.12 -5.09
CA THR A 202 -15.26 0.09 -3.68
C THR A 202 -13.85 -0.33 -3.31
N ASN A 203 -13.30 -1.35 -3.98
CA ASN A 203 -12.04 -1.99 -3.61
C ASN A 203 -11.03 -1.94 -4.76
N PRO A 204 -9.74 -1.66 -4.47
CA PRO A 204 -8.70 -1.65 -5.49
C PRO A 204 -8.56 -3.02 -6.14
N LEU A 205 -8.28 -3.03 -7.46
CA LEU A 205 -7.91 -4.27 -8.13
C LEU A 205 -6.47 -4.61 -7.79
N VAL A 206 -6.26 -5.71 -7.07
CA VAL A 206 -4.93 -6.19 -6.68
C VAL A 206 -4.57 -7.39 -7.56
N ILE A 207 -3.49 -7.25 -8.33
CA ILE A 207 -2.92 -8.29 -9.18
C ILE A 207 -1.56 -8.65 -8.59
N VAL A 208 -1.33 -9.92 -8.28
CA VAL A 208 -0.06 -10.40 -7.73
C VAL A 208 0.52 -11.45 -8.67
N GLU A 209 1.69 -11.13 -9.22
CA GLU A 209 2.50 -12.03 -10.04
C GLU A 209 3.71 -12.51 -9.22
N LYS A 210 4.19 -13.72 -9.51
CA LYS A 210 5.36 -14.31 -8.85
C LYS A 210 6.48 -14.50 -9.86
N THR A 211 7.68 -14.07 -9.51
CA THR A 211 8.88 -14.23 -10.34
C THR A 211 9.83 -15.21 -9.68
N ASN A 212 10.05 -16.36 -10.33
CA ASN A 212 10.87 -17.44 -9.78
C ASN A 212 12.34 -17.27 -10.16
N TYR A 213 13.22 -17.29 -9.17
CA TYR A 213 14.67 -17.21 -9.34
C TYR A 213 15.30 -18.58 -9.10
N ASN A 214 16.06 -19.07 -10.07
CA ASN A 214 16.64 -20.41 -10.06
C ASN A 214 17.96 -20.50 -9.26
N TYR A 215 17.97 -19.97 -8.05
CA TYR A 215 19.05 -20.11 -7.07
C TYR A 215 18.48 -19.96 -5.66
N THR A 216 19.24 -20.37 -4.65
CA THR A 216 18.72 -20.41 -3.28
C THR A 216 18.65 -19.03 -2.63
N PHE A 217 17.72 -18.82 -1.71
CA PHE A 217 17.69 -17.59 -0.92
C PHE A 217 19.02 -17.35 -0.17
N SER A 218 19.65 -18.42 0.34
CA SER A 218 20.97 -18.30 0.99
C SER A 218 22.02 -17.71 0.04
N HIS A 219 22.05 -18.18 -1.22
CA HIS A 219 22.96 -17.66 -2.23
C HIS A 219 22.73 -16.17 -2.49
N MET A 220 21.47 -15.72 -2.55
CA MET A 220 21.12 -14.29 -2.63
C MET A 220 21.84 -13.50 -1.53
N VAL A 221 21.66 -13.94 -0.28
CA VAL A 221 22.21 -13.24 0.87
C VAL A 221 23.73 -13.31 0.91
N ASP A 222 24.33 -14.44 0.54
CA ASP A 222 25.79 -14.60 0.48
C ASP A 222 26.42 -13.60 -0.49
N VAL A 223 25.81 -13.41 -1.67
CA VAL A 223 26.27 -12.39 -2.63
C VAL A 223 26.08 -10.98 -2.07
N GLN A 224 24.93 -10.68 -1.45
CA GLN A 224 24.67 -9.36 -0.85
C GLN A 224 25.65 -9.00 0.26
N MET A 225 26.09 -9.97 1.07
CA MET A 225 27.11 -9.75 2.11
C MET A 225 28.43 -9.22 1.53
N THR A 226 28.77 -9.55 0.28
CA THR A 226 29.99 -9.05 -0.38
C THR A 226 29.90 -7.60 -0.84
N ARG A 227 28.71 -6.97 -0.77
CA ARG A 227 28.43 -5.61 -1.26
C ARG A 227 28.40 -4.56 -0.17
N THR A 228 28.86 -4.88 1.04
CA THR A 228 28.92 -3.97 2.20
C THR A 228 27.61 -3.19 2.46
N PRO A 229 26.45 -3.86 2.52
CA PRO A 229 25.16 -3.21 2.72
C PRO A 229 25.12 -2.47 4.06
N LYS A 230 24.31 -1.42 4.15
CA LYS A 230 24.34 -0.46 5.26
C LYS A 230 23.09 -0.52 6.12
N VAL A 231 23.26 -0.35 7.43
CA VAL A 231 22.15 -0.27 8.41
C VAL A 231 21.42 1.06 8.27
N ASP A 232 22.15 2.13 7.94
CA ASP A 232 21.64 3.50 7.89
C ASP A 232 21.75 4.10 6.48
N GLY A 233 21.03 5.22 6.27
CA GLY A 233 21.06 5.98 5.03
C GLY A 233 22.32 6.83 4.83
N ALA A 234 23.09 7.09 5.90
CA ALA A 234 24.35 7.85 5.82
C ALA A 234 25.54 6.99 5.36
N GLY A 235 25.35 5.68 5.25
CA GLY A 235 26.36 4.73 4.78
C GLY A 235 27.44 4.37 5.81
N ILE A 236 27.23 4.69 7.08
CA ILE A 236 28.25 4.57 8.13
C ILE A 236 28.39 3.12 8.60
N TYR A 237 27.28 2.49 9.01
CA TYR A 237 27.29 1.19 9.66
C TYR A 237 26.99 0.06 8.67
N ILE A 238 27.81 -0.99 8.69
CA ILE A 238 27.61 -2.19 7.86
C ILE A 238 26.53 -3.07 8.51
N ALA A 239 25.56 -3.50 7.70
CA ALA A 239 24.45 -4.35 8.11
C ALA A 239 24.88 -5.80 8.34
N SER A 240 24.33 -6.41 9.38
CA SER A 240 24.52 -7.82 9.69
C SER A 240 23.87 -8.73 8.65
N ARG A 241 24.27 -10.02 8.64
CA ARG A 241 23.61 -11.04 7.81
C ARG A 241 22.12 -11.12 8.09
N SER A 242 21.70 -11.08 9.35
CA SER A 242 20.29 -11.17 9.74
C SER A 242 19.46 -9.98 9.26
N MET A 243 20.05 -8.78 9.13
CA MET A 243 19.38 -7.64 8.50
C MET A 243 19.10 -7.92 7.03
N ILE A 244 20.07 -8.45 6.29
CA ILE A 244 19.88 -8.78 4.88
C ILE A 244 18.88 -9.93 4.75
N GLU A 245 18.99 -10.99 5.55
CA GLU A 245 18.03 -12.10 5.57
C GLU A 245 16.60 -11.61 5.81
N TYR A 246 16.41 -10.63 6.69
CA TYR A 246 15.09 -10.07 6.96
C TYR A 246 14.59 -9.25 5.77
N TYR A 247 15.35 -8.24 5.32
CA TYR A 247 14.87 -7.30 4.31
C TYR A 247 14.85 -7.85 2.88
N ALA A 248 15.68 -8.85 2.59
CA ALA A 248 15.69 -9.50 1.29
C ALA A 248 14.69 -10.65 1.20
N ASN A 249 14.02 -11.09 2.29
CA ASN A 249 13.06 -12.20 2.27
C ASN A 249 11.62 -11.72 2.02
N PRO A 250 11.05 -11.94 0.82
CA PRO A 250 9.66 -11.65 0.50
C PRO A 250 8.63 -12.13 1.53
N SER A 251 8.87 -13.27 2.18
CA SER A 251 7.91 -13.84 3.14
C SER A 251 7.72 -12.99 4.39
N ASN A 252 8.61 -12.05 4.68
CA ASN A 252 8.49 -11.15 5.84
C ASN A 252 7.49 -10.00 5.67
N PHE A 253 7.01 -9.76 4.44
CA PHE A 253 6.19 -8.61 4.12
C PHE A 253 4.75 -9.06 3.84
N ASP A 254 3.83 -8.60 4.67
CA ASP A 254 2.42 -8.98 4.59
C ASP A 254 1.72 -8.20 3.47
N PRO A 255 0.86 -8.81 2.63
CA PRO A 255 0.13 -8.08 1.58
C PRO A 255 -0.70 -6.88 2.07
N SER A 256 -1.05 -6.86 3.35
CA SER A 256 -1.76 -5.74 3.98
C SER A 256 -0.84 -4.62 4.50
N SER A 257 0.48 -4.82 4.50
CA SER A 257 1.43 -3.88 5.06
C SER A 257 1.94 -2.86 4.04
N SER A 258 2.23 -1.65 4.50
CA SER A 258 2.79 -0.57 3.66
C SER A 258 4.11 -0.98 2.97
N GLU A 259 4.91 -1.83 3.61
CA GLU A 259 6.16 -2.35 3.08
C GLU A 259 5.96 -3.27 1.87
N TYR A 260 4.76 -3.82 1.68
CA TYR A 260 4.45 -4.66 0.52
C TYR A 260 4.49 -3.89 -0.80
N PHE A 261 4.32 -2.56 -0.76
CA PHE A 261 4.52 -1.68 -1.91
C PHE A 261 5.93 -1.73 -2.49
N GLN A 262 6.89 -2.33 -1.80
CA GLN A 262 8.21 -2.59 -2.39
C GLN A 262 8.14 -3.53 -3.61
N PHE A 263 7.08 -4.34 -3.71
CA PHE A 263 6.82 -5.25 -4.82
C PHE A 263 5.96 -4.63 -5.91
N LEU A 264 5.51 -3.37 -5.77
CA LEU A 264 4.68 -2.74 -6.79
C LEU A 264 5.47 -2.62 -8.10
N ASP A 265 4.85 -3.03 -9.20
CA ASP A 265 5.38 -2.94 -10.55
C ASP A 265 5.36 -1.47 -11.02
N LEU A 266 6.52 -0.85 -10.87
CA LEU A 266 6.80 0.54 -11.21
C LEU A 266 6.82 0.78 -12.73
N SER A 267 6.75 -0.26 -13.56
CA SER A 267 6.61 -0.09 -15.01
C SER A 267 5.16 0.14 -15.45
N LYS A 268 4.20 -0.09 -14.56
CA LYS A 268 2.77 0.04 -14.84
C LYS A 268 2.23 1.35 -14.29
N SER A 269 1.44 2.02 -15.12
CA SER A 269 0.72 3.24 -14.73
C SER A 269 -0.23 2.96 -13.57
N ALA A 270 -0.31 3.91 -12.63
CA ALA A 270 -1.30 3.92 -11.56
C ALA A 270 -2.69 4.35 -12.05
N GLY A 271 -2.76 4.98 -13.23
CA GLY A 271 -3.99 5.46 -13.85
C GLY A 271 -4.68 6.61 -13.10
N VAL A 272 -3.88 7.48 -12.49
CA VAL A 272 -4.35 8.53 -11.59
C VAL A 272 -5.07 9.68 -12.31
N ASP A 273 -6.05 10.29 -11.65
CA ASP A 273 -6.69 11.53 -12.10
C ASP A 273 -5.83 12.76 -11.74
N PRO A 274 -5.51 13.66 -12.68
CA PRO A 274 -4.66 14.81 -12.41
C PRO A 274 -5.25 15.80 -11.40
N THR A 275 -6.59 15.96 -11.37
CA THR A 275 -7.28 16.87 -10.44
C THR A 275 -7.18 16.33 -9.03
N GLU A 276 -7.43 15.03 -8.87
CA GLU A 276 -7.30 14.30 -7.62
C GLU A 276 -5.88 14.40 -7.08
N ILE A 277 -4.87 14.08 -7.89
CA ILE A 277 -3.45 14.16 -7.47
C ILE A 277 -3.06 15.58 -7.06
N ASN A 278 -3.47 16.59 -7.82
CA ASN A 278 -3.16 17.98 -7.48
C ASN A 278 -3.81 18.40 -6.16
N THR A 279 -5.02 17.92 -5.88
CA THR A 279 -5.77 18.30 -4.68
C THR A 279 -5.32 17.53 -3.44
N LYS A 280 -5.20 16.21 -3.56
CA LYS A 280 -4.96 15.30 -2.43
C LYS A 280 -3.48 15.06 -2.13
N VAL A 281 -2.60 15.08 -3.15
CA VAL A 281 -1.17 14.71 -3.00
C VAL A 281 -0.24 15.91 -3.14
N LEU A 282 -0.34 16.63 -4.26
CA LEU A 282 0.58 17.72 -4.61
C LEU A 282 0.18 19.08 -4.04
N SER A 283 -0.91 19.16 -3.26
CA SER A 283 -1.28 20.40 -2.58
C SER A 283 -0.20 20.81 -1.57
N ASN A 284 0.19 22.09 -1.61
CA ASN A 284 1.21 22.69 -0.75
C ASN A 284 2.58 21.97 -0.82
N LYS A 285 2.98 21.48 -2.01
CA LYS A 285 4.27 20.79 -2.23
C LYS A 285 5.27 21.66 -3.00
N GLY A 286 5.37 22.94 -2.63
CA GLY A 286 6.31 23.87 -3.24
C GLY A 286 6.13 23.98 -4.76
N VAL A 287 7.24 23.92 -5.51
CA VAL A 287 7.21 23.98 -6.99
C VAL A 287 6.48 22.81 -7.66
N LEU A 288 6.26 21.71 -6.93
CA LEU A 288 5.56 20.53 -7.44
C LEU A 288 4.02 20.69 -7.34
N THR A 289 3.54 21.75 -6.69
CA THR A 289 2.10 22.05 -6.62
C THR A 289 1.52 22.25 -8.03
N GLY A 290 0.43 21.54 -8.34
CA GLY A 290 -0.23 21.64 -9.64
C GLY A 290 0.40 20.82 -10.77
N GLN A 291 1.51 20.11 -10.52
CA GLN A 291 2.30 19.43 -11.55
C GLN A 291 1.83 18.00 -11.90
N ALA A 292 0.63 17.56 -11.48
CA ALA A 292 0.16 16.20 -11.75
C ALA A 292 0.23 15.81 -13.24
N ASN A 293 -0.16 16.71 -14.14
CA ASN A 293 -0.08 16.46 -15.58
C ASN A 293 1.35 16.23 -16.09
N ALA A 294 2.35 16.88 -15.49
CA ALA A 294 3.75 16.65 -15.84
C ALA A 294 4.19 15.25 -15.43
N PHE A 295 3.83 14.80 -14.22
CA PHE A 295 4.13 13.43 -13.75
C PHE A 295 3.40 12.36 -14.56
N ILE A 296 2.13 12.58 -14.90
CA ILE A 296 1.36 11.66 -15.76
C ILE A 296 1.96 11.59 -17.16
N GLN A 297 2.37 12.73 -17.72
CA GLN A 297 3.05 12.76 -19.01
C GLN A 297 4.40 12.03 -18.95
N ALA A 298 5.18 12.25 -17.89
CA ALA A 298 6.47 11.61 -17.66
C ALA A 298 6.33 10.08 -17.53
N GLY A 299 5.35 9.62 -16.75
CA GLY A 299 5.08 8.20 -16.56
C GLY A 299 4.67 7.51 -17.86
N LYS A 300 3.76 8.13 -18.64
CA LYS A 300 3.36 7.63 -19.97
C LYS A 300 4.51 7.59 -20.97
N ALA A 301 5.38 8.61 -20.97
CA ALA A 301 6.49 8.70 -21.93
C ALA A 301 7.57 7.65 -21.67
N ASN A 302 7.77 7.27 -20.41
CA ASN A 302 8.90 6.44 -19.99
C ASN A 302 8.48 5.06 -19.42
N ASN A 303 7.19 4.71 -19.47
CA ASN A 303 6.62 3.53 -18.81
C ASN A 303 7.01 3.46 -17.33
N VAL A 304 6.78 4.55 -16.60
CA VAL A 304 7.05 4.64 -15.17
C VAL A 304 5.77 5.00 -14.42
N ASN A 305 5.57 4.35 -13.29
CA ASN A 305 4.48 4.60 -12.38
C ASN A 305 4.50 6.06 -11.86
N GLU A 306 3.41 6.78 -12.07
CA GLU A 306 3.32 8.21 -11.79
C GLU A 306 3.40 8.51 -10.29
N ILE A 307 2.81 7.66 -9.45
CA ILE A 307 2.87 7.79 -7.99
C ILE A 307 4.30 7.60 -7.51
N TYR A 308 5.04 6.66 -8.07
CA TYR A 308 6.45 6.49 -7.78
C TYR A 308 7.27 7.74 -8.16
N LEU A 309 7.06 8.30 -9.36
CA LEU A 309 7.75 9.54 -9.77
C LEU A 309 7.46 10.70 -8.81
N ILE A 310 6.21 10.85 -8.38
CA ILE A 310 5.79 11.87 -7.41
C ILE A 310 6.45 11.62 -6.06
N ALA A 311 6.39 10.39 -5.54
CA ALA A 311 7.00 10.01 -4.26
C ALA A 311 8.51 10.26 -4.25
N HIS A 312 9.17 9.93 -5.36
CA HIS A 312 10.59 10.16 -5.54
C HIS A 312 10.92 11.66 -5.56
N ALA A 313 10.24 12.45 -6.41
CA ALA A 313 10.47 13.89 -6.47
C ALA A 313 10.21 14.59 -5.13
N LEU A 314 9.12 14.24 -4.43
CA LEU A 314 8.82 14.80 -3.11
C LEU A 314 9.91 14.48 -2.08
N HIS A 315 10.48 13.28 -2.14
CA HIS A 315 11.57 12.89 -1.26
C HIS A 315 12.84 13.69 -1.55
N GLU A 316 13.29 13.71 -2.80
CA GLU A 316 14.55 14.34 -3.22
C GLU A 316 14.53 15.86 -3.05
N THR A 317 13.35 16.47 -3.12
CA THR A 317 13.20 17.92 -3.06
C THR A 317 12.75 18.45 -1.70
N GLY A 318 12.50 17.57 -0.73
CA GLY A 318 11.88 17.96 0.55
C GLY A 318 10.53 18.65 0.32
N ASN A 319 9.60 17.97 -0.34
CA ASN A 319 8.28 18.50 -0.73
C ASN A 319 8.35 19.72 -1.67
N GLY A 320 9.25 19.70 -2.65
CA GLY A 320 9.40 20.76 -3.66
C GLY A 320 10.04 22.05 -3.12
N ALA A 321 10.73 21.98 -1.98
CA ALA A 321 11.27 23.15 -1.29
C ALA A 321 12.79 23.34 -1.46
N SER A 322 13.52 22.33 -1.96
CA SER A 322 14.97 22.40 -2.16
C SER A 322 15.37 23.48 -3.16
N SER A 323 16.59 24.00 -3.03
CA SER A 323 17.11 25.05 -3.93
C SER A 323 17.15 24.61 -5.39
N LEU A 324 17.59 23.37 -5.65
CA LEU A 324 17.59 22.79 -7.00
C LEU A 324 16.19 22.64 -7.60
N ALA A 325 15.18 22.32 -6.76
CA ALA A 325 13.79 22.24 -7.21
C ALA A 325 13.18 23.61 -7.46
N LYS A 326 13.50 24.62 -6.63
CA LYS A 326 13.02 26.01 -6.78
C LYS A 326 13.56 26.70 -8.02
N GLY A 327 14.70 26.23 -8.52
CA GLY A 327 15.34 26.71 -9.74
C GLY A 327 16.61 27.50 -9.46
N ILE A 328 17.62 27.32 -10.31
CA ILE A 328 18.91 27.98 -10.21
C ILE A 328 19.12 28.87 -11.44
N PRO A 329 19.37 30.18 -11.28
CA PRO A 329 19.73 31.08 -12.39
C PRO A 329 21.11 30.74 -12.96
N VAL A 330 21.19 30.57 -14.29
CA VAL A 330 22.42 30.22 -15.01
C VAL A 330 22.62 31.05 -16.28
N ASP A 331 23.88 31.23 -16.69
CA ASP A 331 24.27 31.86 -17.96
C ASP A 331 24.02 30.94 -19.18
N ASP A 332 24.45 31.37 -20.37
CA ASP A 332 24.34 30.62 -21.63
C ASP A 332 25.26 29.39 -21.71
N LYS A 333 26.05 29.13 -20.66
CA LYS A 333 26.97 27.99 -20.53
C LYS A 333 26.64 27.10 -19.33
N GLY A 334 25.58 27.41 -18.59
CA GLY A 334 25.14 26.65 -17.41
C GLY A 334 25.93 26.97 -16.14
N ASN A 335 26.67 28.08 -16.08
CA ASN A 335 27.29 28.54 -14.83
C ASN A 335 26.27 29.31 -14.00
N ILE A 336 26.28 29.09 -12.68
CA ILE A 336 25.41 29.80 -11.74
C ILE A 336 25.78 31.29 -11.74
N VAL A 337 24.78 32.15 -11.91
CA VAL A 337 24.93 33.62 -11.92
C VAL A 337 23.83 34.27 -11.08
N ALA A 338 23.95 35.57 -10.79
CA ALA A 338 22.86 36.31 -10.17
C ALA A 338 21.64 36.36 -11.11
N GLU A 339 20.43 36.41 -10.54
CA GLU A 339 19.16 36.35 -11.30
C GLU A 339 19.08 37.42 -12.41
N LYS A 340 19.58 38.63 -12.15
CA LYS A 340 19.65 39.73 -13.14
C LYS A 340 20.50 39.42 -14.38
N ASP A 341 21.46 38.51 -14.25
CA ASP A 341 22.43 38.15 -15.30
C ASP A 341 22.05 36.81 -15.97
N ALA A 342 21.04 36.12 -15.45
CA ALA A 342 20.60 34.80 -15.91
C ALA A 342 20.10 34.84 -17.35
N LYS A 343 20.48 33.82 -18.13
CA LYS A 343 19.89 33.53 -19.46
C LYS A 343 18.83 32.46 -19.38
N HIS A 344 18.97 31.56 -18.41
CA HIS A 344 18.02 30.50 -18.13
C HIS A 344 17.88 30.32 -16.61
N THR A 345 16.74 29.78 -16.20
CA THR A 345 16.58 29.16 -14.87
C THR A 345 16.45 27.66 -15.08
N VAL A 346 17.25 26.88 -14.38
CA VAL A 346 17.25 25.41 -14.49
C VAL A 346 16.66 24.77 -13.25
N TYR A 347 15.92 23.69 -13.44
CA TYR A 347 15.20 22.98 -12.37
C TYR A 347 15.68 21.55 -12.29
N ASN A 348 15.81 21.01 -11.08
CA ASN A 348 16.17 19.61 -10.86
C ASN A 348 15.39 19.04 -9.68
N VAL A 349 14.43 18.16 -9.99
CA VAL A 349 13.48 17.62 -9.01
C VAL A 349 13.80 16.19 -8.55
N TYR A 350 14.90 15.61 -9.04
CA TYR A 350 15.35 14.25 -8.69
C TYR A 350 16.81 14.23 -8.20
N GLY A 351 17.46 15.38 -8.08
CA GLY A 351 18.82 15.48 -7.54
C GLY A 351 19.95 15.00 -8.46
N TYR A 352 19.67 14.75 -9.75
CA TYR A 352 20.69 14.23 -10.67
C TYR A 352 21.89 15.16 -10.84
N GLY A 353 23.09 14.61 -10.83
CA GLY A 353 24.34 15.37 -10.96
C GLY A 353 24.81 16.10 -9.70
N ALA A 354 24.04 16.06 -8.60
CA ALA A 354 24.48 16.59 -7.31
C ALA A 354 25.54 15.66 -6.68
N LYS A 355 26.74 16.18 -6.45
CA LYS A 355 27.86 15.45 -5.81
C LYS A 355 28.14 16.04 -4.43
N ASP A 356 28.53 15.22 -3.46
CA ASP A 356 28.67 15.59 -2.04
C ASP A 356 29.49 16.86 -1.77
N SER A 357 30.50 17.17 -2.59
CA SER A 357 31.35 18.36 -2.41
C SER A 357 30.79 19.64 -3.02
N ASP A 358 29.85 19.56 -3.98
CA ASP A 358 29.21 20.72 -4.62
C ASP A 358 27.86 20.31 -5.27
N PRO A 359 26.83 20.03 -4.46
CA PRO A 359 25.58 19.45 -4.94
C PRO A 359 24.79 20.42 -5.82
N ILE A 360 24.84 21.72 -5.52
CA ILE A 360 24.08 22.75 -6.24
C ILE A 360 24.66 22.98 -7.63
N ARG A 361 25.98 23.17 -7.76
CA ARG A 361 26.60 23.44 -9.06
C ARG A 361 26.50 22.23 -9.98
N GLY A 362 26.77 21.04 -9.46
CA GLY A 362 26.66 19.79 -10.22
C GLY A 362 25.24 19.56 -10.72
N GLY A 363 24.25 19.69 -9.83
CA GLY A 363 22.84 19.53 -10.16
C GLY A 363 22.31 20.56 -11.16
N ALA A 364 22.71 21.83 -11.02
CA ALA A 364 22.34 22.89 -11.95
C ALA A 364 22.96 22.68 -13.35
N LYS A 365 24.24 22.27 -13.41
CA LYS A 365 24.90 21.99 -14.68
C LYS A 365 24.27 20.81 -15.41
N TYR A 366 23.93 19.75 -14.68
CA TYR A 366 23.22 18.60 -15.24
C TYR A 366 21.86 19.00 -15.83
N ALA A 367 21.09 19.80 -15.07
CA ALA A 367 19.80 20.30 -15.52
C ALA A 367 19.91 21.22 -16.76
N PHE A 368 20.95 22.06 -16.83
CA PHE A 368 21.23 22.89 -17.99
C PHE A 368 21.52 22.05 -19.25
N ASP A 369 22.41 21.05 -19.13
CA ASP A 369 22.82 20.20 -20.26
C ASP A 369 21.63 19.40 -20.82
N ASN A 370 20.68 19.04 -19.95
CA ASN A 370 19.44 18.36 -20.32
C ASN A 370 18.27 19.30 -20.65
N LYS A 371 18.51 20.62 -20.68
CA LYS A 371 17.53 21.66 -21.02
C LYS A 371 16.29 21.68 -20.12
N TRP A 372 16.47 21.41 -18.83
CA TRP A 372 15.40 21.44 -17.84
C TRP A 372 15.08 22.87 -17.40
N PHE A 373 14.55 23.67 -18.33
CA PHE A 373 14.30 25.11 -18.14
C PHE A 373 12.94 25.42 -17.50
N THR A 374 12.12 24.41 -17.26
CA THR A 374 10.89 24.51 -16.47
C THR A 374 10.81 23.32 -15.50
N VAL A 375 9.98 23.46 -14.45
CA VAL A 375 9.69 22.34 -13.53
C VAL A 375 9.14 21.13 -14.30
N LYS A 376 8.29 21.37 -15.31
CA LYS A 376 7.75 20.32 -16.18
C LYS A 376 8.85 19.59 -16.95
N ASP A 377 9.79 20.31 -17.52
CA ASP A 377 10.92 19.70 -18.26
C ASP A 377 11.79 18.85 -17.33
N ALA A 378 12.04 19.33 -16.10
CA ALA A 378 12.77 18.58 -15.09
C ALA A 378 12.06 17.29 -14.66
N ILE A 379 10.73 17.33 -14.49
CA ILE A 379 9.91 16.14 -14.17
C ILE A 379 9.96 15.13 -15.31
N ILE A 380 9.72 15.56 -16.55
CA ILE A 380 9.64 14.64 -17.70
C ILE A 380 11.02 14.09 -18.04
N GLY A 381 12.04 14.94 -18.08
CA GLY A 381 13.40 14.56 -18.43
C GLY A 381 14.04 13.66 -17.38
N GLY A 382 13.89 13.97 -16.08
CA GLY A 382 14.48 13.14 -15.03
C GLY A 382 13.78 11.79 -14.84
N ALA A 383 12.52 11.65 -15.25
CA ALA A 383 11.85 10.35 -15.26
C ALA A 383 12.47 9.37 -16.27
N ALA A 384 13.05 9.86 -17.38
CA ALA A 384 13.75 9.01 -18.36
C ALA A 384 14.99 8.37 -17.73
N ASP A 385 15.75 9.12 -16.94
CA ASP A 385 16.94 8.60 -16.25
C ASP A 385 16.58 7.47 -15.27
N ILE A 386 15.46 7.57 -14.54
CA ILE A 386 14.95 6.50 -13.68
C ILE A 386 14.58 5.26 -14.51
N ALA A 387 13.88 5.48 -15.62
CA ALA A 387 13.42 4.40 -16.48
C ALA A 387 14.58 3.63 -17.09
N ASP A 388 15.52 4.34 -17.71
CA ASP A 388 16.62 3.77 -18.50
C ASP A 388 17.67 3.08 -17.64
N ASN A 389 17.88 3.51 -16.39
CA ASN A 389 18.90 2.91 -15.52
C ASN A 389 18.38 1.72 -14.68
N TYR A 390 17.06 1.55 -14.55
CA TYR A 390 16.49 0.55 -13.65
C TYR A 390 15.27 -0.16 -14.23
N ILE A 391 14.18 0.58 -14.49
CA ILE A 391 12.88 -0.03 -14.80
C ILE A 391 12.93 -0.78 -16.13
N ASN A 392 13.51 -0.18 -17.17
CA ASN A 392 13.67 -0.77 -18.50
C ASN A 392 14.66 -1.95 -18.52
N ASP A 393 15.56 -2.01 -17.52
CA ASP A 393 16.53 -3.11 -17.33
C ASP A 393 15.97 -4.26 -16.46
N GLY A 394 14.65 -4.27 -16.21
CA GLY A 394 13.97 -5.33 -15.46
C GLY A 394 13.91 -5.11 -13.95
N GLN A 395 14.52 -4.04 -13.42
CA GLN A 395 14.39 -3.63 -12.02
C GLN A 395 13.16 -2.74 -11.81
N ASN A 396 12.00 -3.27 -12.20
CA ASN A 396 10.70 -2.61 -12.19
C ASN A 396 9.98 -2.63 -10.82
N THR A 397 10.65 -3.01 -9.72
CA THR A 397 10.09 -2.89 -8.37
C THR A 397 11.13 -2.30 -7.43
N LEU A 398 10.73 -1.60 -6.35
CA LEU A 398 11.68 -1.10 -5.35
C LEU A 398 12.53 -2.24 -4.76
N TYR A 399 11.95 -3.43 -4.61
CA TYR A 399 12.68 -4.63 -4.21
C TYR A 399 13.80 -4.96 -5.20
N LYS A 400 13.50 -5.02 -6.50
CA LYS A 400 14.50 -5.32 -7.52
C LYS A 400 15.53 -4.21 -7.66
N MET A 401 15.14 -2.94 -7.53
CA MET A 401 16.08 -1.82 -7.51
C MET A 401 17.06 -1.92 -6.34
N ARG A 402 16.59 -2.40 -5.18
CA ARG A 402 17.44 -2.56 -3.99
C ARG A 402 18.30 -3.81 -4.06
N TRP A 403 17.73 -4.96 -4.44
CA TRP A 403 18.36 -6.26 -4.26
C TRP A 403 18.88 -6.86 -5.57
N ASN A 404 18.25 -6.51 -6.69
CA ASN A 404 18.50 -7.01 -8.02
C ASN A 404 18.68 -8.53 -8.08
N PRO A 405 17.60 -9.31 -7.90
CA PRO A 405 17.68 -10.77 -7.96
C PRO A 405 18.01 -11.33 -9.36
N ASP A 406 17.84 -10.56 -10.44
CA ASP A 406 18.28 -10.96 -11.78
C ASP A 406 19.82 -11.00 -11.90
N SER A 407 20.49 -10.08 -11.19
CA SER A 407 21.95 -10.04 -11.03
C SER A 407 22.29 -9.66 -9.59
N PRO A 408 22.27 -10.63 -8.65
CA PRO A 408 22.37 -10.38 -7.21
C PRO A 408 23.48 -9.41 -6.84
N GLY A 409 23.06 -8.27 -6.30
CA GLY A 409 23.96 -7.27 -5.77
C GLY A 409 24.59 -6.32 -6.80
N HIS A 410 24.20 -6.34 -8.08
CA HIS A 410 24.62 -5.33 -9.06
C HIS A 410 23.72 -5.22 -10.32
N PRO A 411 23.37 -4.00 -10.77
CA PRO A 411 23.46 -2.75 -10.00
C PRO A 411 22.44 -2.72 -8.85
N GLN A 412 22.66 -1.84 -7.87
CA GLN A 412 21.75 -1.58 -6.76
C GLN A 412 21.54 -0.08 -6.65
N TYR A 413 20.30 0.36 -6.44
CA TYR A 413 19.96 1.78 -6.28
C TYR A 413 20.53 2.37 -4.98
N ALA A 414 20.58 1.57 -3.91
CA ALA A 414 20.98 2.04 -2.59
C ALA A 414 21.73 0.95 -1.80
N THR A 415 22.61 1.38 -0.90
CA THR A 415 23.33 0.49 0.02
C THR A 415 22.52 0.22 1.31
N HIS A 416 21.66 1.15 1.71
CA HIS A 416 20.81 1.04 2.90
C HIS A 416 19.79 -0.11 2.76
N VAL A 417 19.85 -1.11 3.64
CA VAL A 417 19.02 -2.33 3.54
C VAL A 417 17.51 -2.06 3.63
N MET A 418 17.10 -0.98 4.30
CA MET A 418 15.70 -0.62 4.48
C MET A 418 15.15 0.29 3.38
N TRP A 419 15.98 0.68 2.40
CA TRP A 419 15.61 1.70 1.40
C TRP A 419 14.28 1.38 0.71
N ALA A 420 14.10 0.15 0.22
CA ALA A 420 12.90 -0.25 -0.50
C ALA A 420 11.64 -0.11 0.39
N THR A 421 11.71 -0.59 1.64
CA THR A 421 10.58 -0.51 2.59
C THR A 421 10.23 0.92 2.98
N ILE A 422 11.22 1.82 3.07
CA ILE A 422 11.00 3.24 3.38
C ILE A 422 10.29 3.93 2.22
N GLN A 423 10.72 3.67 0.98
CA GLN A 423 10.04 4.23 -0.19
C GLN A 423 8.64 3.63 -0.37
N ALA A 424 8.47 2.32 -0.10
CA ALA A 424 7.19 1.64 -0.13
C ALA A 424 6.15 2.33 0.78
N GLY A 425 6.51 2.66 2.03
CA GLY A 425 5.59 3.36 2.93
C GLY A 425 5.14 4.75 2.44
N LYS A 426 6.01 5.47 1.74
CA LYS A 426 5.63 6.75 1.10
C LYS A 426 4.67 6.54 -0.07
N MET A 427 4.90 5.50 -0.87
CA MET A 427 4.02 5.15 -1.98
C MET A 427 2.64 4.72 -1.47
N ASP A 428 2.59 3.84 -0.48
CA ASP A 428 1.34 3.42 0.17
C ASP A 428 0.54 4.63 0.70
N SER A 429 1.21 5.57 1.35
CA SER A 429 0.59 6.82 1.83
C SER A 429 -0.01 7.68 0.71
N MET A 430 0.50 7.61 -0.51
CA MET A 430 -0.08 8.31 -1.67
C MET A 430 -1.19 7.50 -2.31
N TYR A 431 -1.00 6.18 -2.40
CA TYR A 431 -2.02 5.26 -2.90
C TYR A 431 -3.27 5.24 -2.02
N SER A 432 -3.16 5.47 -0.71
CA SER A 432 -4.30 5.55 0.20
C SER A 432 -5.18 6.78 -0.04
N LEU A 433 -4.63 7.83 -0.67
CA LEU A 433 -5.34 9.08 -0.97
C LEU A 433 -6.08 9.03 -2.31
N ILE A 434 -5.73 8.10 -3.20
CA ILE A 434 -6.34 8.01 -4.53
C ILE A 434 -7.44 6.96 -4.60
N ASP A 435 -8.48 7.29 -5.35
CA ASP A 435 -9.64 6.45 -5.61
C ASP A 435 -9.37 5.54 -6.83
N ASN A 436 -10.13 4.45 -6.98
CA ASN A 436 -10.16 3.60 -8.19
C ASN A 436 -8.80 3.06 -8.71
N LYS A 437 -7.81 2.83 -7.83
CA LYS A 437 -6.47 2.37 -8.22
C LYS A 437 -6.39 0.87 -8.58
N VAL A 438 -5.45 0.57 -9.48
CA VAL A 438 -5.00 -0.80 -9.76
C VAL A 438 -3.60 -1.00 -9.19
N LEU A 439 -3.43 -2.04 -8.39
CA LEU A 439 -2.16 -2.40 -7.76
C LEU A 439 -1.63 -3.68 -8.41
N ASN A 440 -0.53 -3.55 -9.15
CA ASN A 440 0.17 -4.67 -9.76
C ASN A 440 1.43 -4.95 -8.92
N PHE A 441 1.50 -6.11 -8.29
CA PHE A 441 2.65 -6.53 -7.49
C PHE A 441 3.40 -7.66 -8.19
N GLU A 442 4.72 -7.61 -8.15
CA GLU A 442 5.62 -8.66 -8.60
C GLU A 442 6.50 -9.14 -7.44
N VAL A 443 6.21 -10.34 -6.95
CA VAL A 443 6.84 -10.89 -5.74
C VAL A 443 7.92 -11.92 -6.13
N PRO A 444 9.18 -11.73 -5.72
CA PRO A 444 10.23 -12.69 -5.99
C PRO A 444 10.03 -13.97 -5.19
N VAL A 445 10.39 -15.11 -5.78
CA VAL A 445 10.39 -16.42 -5.13
C VAL A 445 11.73 -17.10 -5.41
N PHE A 446 12.44 -17.47 -4.36
CA PHE A 446 13.74 -18.16 -4.46
C PHE A 446 13.61 -19.65 -4.17
N ASN A 447 14.55 -20.46 -4.66
CA ASN A 447 14.68 -21.83 -4.20
C ASN A 447 15.00 -21.83 -2.69
N SER A 448 14.39 -22.74 -1.92
CA SER A 448 14.56 -22.79 -0.46
C SER A 448 14.23 -21.46 0.24
N GLN A 449 13.19 -20.75 -0.21
CA GLN A 449 12.66 -19.54 0.43
C GLN A 449 12.33 -19.83 1.92
N PRO A 450 12.92 -19.08 2.87
CA PRO A 450 12.53 -19.20 4.28
C PRO A 450 11.13 -18.60 4.51
N GLY A 451 10.42 -19.08 5.54
CA GLY A 451 9.18 -18.46 6.01
C GLY A 451 9.38 -17.08 6.66
N LYS A 452 8.35 -16.57 7.34
CA LYS A 452 8.44 -15.34 8.15
C LYS A 452 9.53 -15.48 9.23
N THR A 453 10.30 -14.41 9.42
CA THR A 453 11.42 -14.30 10.36
C THR A 453 11.27 -13.03 11.19
N THR A 454 11.92 -12.99 12.35
CA THR A 454 11.87 -11.82 13.25
C THR A 454 12.81 -10.72 12.76
N LYS A 455 12.32 -9.48 12.76
CA LYS A 455 13.12 -8.29 12.45
C LYS A 455 14.29 -8.15 13.45
N PRO A 456 15.55 -8.08 12.99
CA PRO A 456 16.69 -7.86 13.87
C PRO A 456 16.57 -6.50 14.58
N SER A 457 16.94 -6.46 15.86
CA SER A 457 16.91 -5.24 16.67
C SER A 457 18.18 -5.10 17.51
N GLY A 458 18.41 -3.90 18.06
CA GLY A 458 19.59 -3.59 18.85
C GLY A 458 20.89 -3.93 18.11
N VAL A 459 21.83 -4.59 18.80
CA VAL A 459 23.14 -4.96 18.27
C VAL A 459 23.09 -5.99 17.14
N ALA A 460 22.01 -6.76 17.02
CA ALA A 460 21.89 -7.78 15.98
C ALA A 460 21.80 -7.19 14.57
N GLN A 461 21.59 -5.87 14.45
CA GLN A 461 21.55 -5.15 13.18
C GLN A 461 22.95 -4.90 12.59
N TYR A 462 23.99 -4.93 13.42
CA TYR A 462 25.32 -4.46 13.05
C TYR A 462 26.25 -5.63 12.77
N TYR A 463 26.89 -5.62 11.60
CA TYR A 463 27.99 -6.55 11.31
C TYR A 463 29.17 -6.28 12.26
N VAL A 464 29.93 -7.31 12.60
CA VAL A 464 31.18 -7.17 13.36
C VAL A 464 32.31 -7.63 12.45
N ASP A 465 33.07 -6.68 11.91
CA ASP A 465 34.27 -7.01 11.16
C ASP A 465 35.37 -7.44 12.14
N THR A 466 35.73 -8.72 12.08
CA THR A 466 36.73 -9.33 12.96
C THR A 466 38.16 -9.21 12.45
N SER A 467 38.41 -8.43 11.40
CA SER A 467 39.76 -8.20 10.85
C SER A 467 40.78 -7.68 11.88
N VAL A 468 40.30 -7.02 12.94
CA VAL A 468 41.13 -6.48 14.05
C VAL A 468 41.11 -7.35 15.31
N ALA A 469 40.46 -8.52 15.28
CA ALA A 469 40.24 -9.35 16.46
C ALA A 469 41.56 -9.80 17.11
N GLY A 470 41.61 -9.75 18.44
CA GLY A 470 42.77 -10.12 19.24
C GLY A 470 43.81 -9.01 19.41
N LYS A 471 43.73 -7.90 18.66
CA LYS A 471 44.60 -6.75 18.85
C LYS A 471 44.36 -6.12 20.22
N VAL A 472 45.44 -5.74 20.90
CA VAL A 472 45.39 -5.08 22.21
C VAL A 472 45.53 -3.58 22.02
N MET A 473 44.67 -2.81 22.66
CA MET A 473 44.67 -1.34 22.65
C MET A 473 44.51 -0.79 24.07
N TYR A 474 44.68 0.52 24.23
CA TYR A 474 44.49 1.25 25.48
C TYR A 474 43.53 2.42 25.28
N THR A 475 42.70 2.71 26.29
CA THR A 475 41.81 3.88 26.28
C THR A 475 42.58 5.18 26.46
N SER A 476 42.23 6.24 25.73
CA SER A 476 42.90 7.55 25.83
C SER A 476 42.10 8.64 26.57
N ALA A 477 40.76 8.52 26.65
CA ALA A 477 39.94 9.44 27.43
C ALA A 477 40.00 9.15 28.94
N ASP A 478 39.80 10.17 29.77
CA ASP A 478 39.73 10.05 31.24
C ASP A 478 38.73 8.98 31.67
N TYR A 479 37.53 9.02 31.08
CA TYR A 479 36.46 8.05 31.28
C TYR A 479 35.72 7.77 29.97
N LEU A 480 36.09 6.67 29.30
CA LEU A 480 35.48 6.26 28.03
C LEU A 480 34.18 5.50 28.27
N ASN A 481 33.08 5.97 27.68
CA ASN A 481 31.79 5.27 27.73
C ASN A 481 31.87 3.91 27.00
N PHE A 482 31.64 2.83 27.74
CA PHE A 482 31.58 1.46 27.23
C PHE A 482 30.13 1.04 27.08
N ARG A 483 29.68 0.86 25.84
CA ARG A 483 28.26 0.76 25.49
C ARG A 483 27.83 -0.64 25.07
N THR A 484 26.52 -0.87 25.09
CA THR A 484 25.93 -2.13 24.60
C THR A 484 26.01 -2.26 23.08
N GLY A 485 26.06 -1.17 22.31
CA GLY A 485 26.12 -1.18 20.85
C GLY A 485 26.91 -0.01 20.21
N PRO A 486 27.08 -0.01 18.88
CA PRO A 486 28.02 0.84 18.15
C PRO A 486 27.47 2.24 17.81
N THR A 487 26.77 2.89 18.75
CA THR A 487 26.33 4.29 18.60
C THR A 487 26.21 4.94 19.98
N THR A 488 26.08 6.28 20.01
CA THR A 488 25.81 7.02 21.26
C THR A 488 24.41 6.79 21.82
N SER A 489 23.46 6.26 21.04
CA SER A 489 22.10 5.95 21.49
C SER A 489 21.99 4.63 22.25
N PHE A 490 23.02 3.78 22.22
CA PHE A 490 23.06 2.55 23.02
C PHE A 490 23.44 2.83 24.47
N ASP A 491 22.84 2.07 25.38
CA ASP A 491 23.07 2.17 26.82
C ASP A 491 24.55 2.01 27.20
N VAL A 492 24.97 2.77 28.20
CA VAL A 492 26.30 2.67 28.80
C VAL A 492 26.30 1.50 29.78
N ILE A 493 27.17 0.51 29.55
CA ILE A 493 27.45 -0.60 30.47
C ILE A 493 28.21 -0.08 31.69
N THR A 494 29.26 0.70 31.45
CA THR A 494 30.12 1.37 32.45
C THR A 494 31.07 2.34 31.75
N GLN A 495 31.97 2.97 32.50
CA GLN A 495 33.07 3.78 31.97
C GLN A 495 34.42 3.10 32.20
N LEU A 496 35.31 3.20 31.21
CA LEU A 496 36.66 2.68 31.28
C LEU A 496 37.64 3.83 31.54
N PRO A 497 38.40 3.83 32.64
CA PRO A 497 39.41 4.86 32.91
C PRO A 497 40.49 4.93 31.83
N GLN A 498 41.18 6.07 31.71
CA GLN A 498 42.34 6.22 30.82
C GLN A 498 43.39 5.12 31.05
N GLY A 499 43.98 4.61 29.96
CA GLY A 499 45.00 3.57 29.98
C GLY A 499 44.49 2.17 30.30
N THR A 500 43.16 1.97 30.31
CA THR A 500 42.55 0.64 30.44
C THR A 500 42.95 -0.22 29.24
N LYS A 501 43.55 -1.38 29.52
CA LYS A 501 43.89 -2.37 28.49
C LYS A 501 42.62 -3.04 27.99
N VAL A 502 42.43 -3.06 26.67
CA VAL A 502 41.27 -3.69 26.02
C VAL A 502 41.74 -4.63 24.91
N THR A 503 40.96 -5.69 24.65
CA THR A 503 41.19 -6.59 23.52
C THR A 503 40.10 -6.36 22.47
N LEU A 504 40.49 -6.04 21.25
CA LEU A 504 39.55 -5.85 20.14
C LEU A 504 38.90 -7.18 19.75
N VAL A 505 37.59 -7.14 19.53
CA VAL A 505 36.76 -8.23 19.00
C VAL A 505 36.43 -7.97 17.54
N GLY A 506 36.18 -6.71 17.20
CA GLY A 506 35.91 -6.29 15.84
C GLY A 506 35.53 -4.81 15.79
N HIS A 507 35.11 -4.33 14.63
CA HIS A 507 34.71 -2.93 14.45
C HIS A 507 33.56 -2.78 13.45
N ASN A 508 32.89 -1.63 13.51
CA ASN A 508 31.89 -1.19 12.55
C ASN A 508 31.66 0.32 12.67
N GLY A 509 31.73 1.06 11.57
CA GLY A 509 31.34 2.48 11.52
C GLY A 509 32.10 3.38 12.50
N GLY A 510 33.39 3.11 12.74
CA GLY A 510 34.22 3.86 13.70
C GLY A 510 34.13 3.37 15.15
N TRP A 511 33.18 2.48 15.46
CA TRP A 511 33.06 1.86 16.78
C TRP A 511 33.79 0.52 16.85
N TYR A 512 34.43 0.25 17.98
CA TYR A 512 35.14 -0.99 18.23
C TYR A 512 34.42 -1.81 19.28
N LYS A 513 34.09 -3.06 18.92
CA LYS A 513 33.67 -4.07 19.87
C LYS A 513 34.91 -4.57 20.60
N ILE A 514 34.90 -4.50 21.91
CA ILE A 514 36.05 -4.85 22.76
C ILE A 514 35.65 -5.78 23.90
N THR A 515 36.65 -6.46 24.45
CA THR A 515 36.56 -7.11 25.75
C THR A 515 37.45 -6.37 26.75
N ALA A 516 36.86 -5.94 27.86
CA ALA A 516 37.53 -5.25 28.96
C ALA A 516 36.92 -5.69 30.29
N ASN A 517 37.75 -5.96 31.30
CA ASN A 517 37.31 -6.36 32.64
C ASN A 517 36.28 -7.50 32.65
N GLY A 518 36.44 -8.49 31.77
CA GLY A 518 35.53 -9.65 31.65
C GLY A 518 34.19 -9.37 30.98
N LYS A 519 33.95 -8.15 30.47
CA LYS A 519 32.73 -7.76 29.74
C LYS A 519 33.05 -7.46 28.29
N THR A 520 32.06 -7.64 27.42
CA THR A 520 32.15 -7.27 26.00
C THR A 520 31.09 -6.23 25.66
N GLY A 521 31.47 -5.25 24.84
CA GLY A 521 30.64 -4.10 24.46
C GLY A 521 31.37 -3.26 23.42
N TRP A 522 30.97 -2.00 23.26
CA TRP A 522 31.46 -1.12 22.21
C TRP A 522 32.01 0.19 22.77
N VAL A 523 33.04 0.72 22.13
CA VAL A 523 33.62 2.04 22.40
C VAL A 523 33.87 2.78 21.10
N ASP A 524 33.87 4.11 21.14
CA ASP A 524 34.29 4.94 20.01
C ASP A 524 35.81 4.75 19.78
N GLY A 525 36.17 4.40 18.55
CA GLY A 525 37.55 4.11 18.15
C GLY A 525 38.48 5.31 18.23
N SER A 526 37.96 6.54 18.21
CA SER A 526 38.79 7.75 18.37
C SER A 526 39.49 7.82 19.72
N TYR A 527 39.04 7.03 20.71
CA TYR A 527 39.61 6.97 22.05
C TYR A 527 40.44 5.71 22.31
N LEU A 528 40.89 5.02 21.27
CA LEU A 528 41.76 3.85 21.36
C LEU A 528 43.15 4.14 20.78
N VAL A 529 44.19 3.83 21.54
CA VAL A 529 45.60 3.98 21.14
C VAL A 529 46.37 2.67 21.25
N GLU A 530 47.36 2.47 20.38
CA GLU A 530 48.15 1.23 20.33
C GLU A 530 49.17 1.13 21.46
N ASN A 531 49.74 2.27 21.87
CA ASN A 531 50.77 2.33 22.89
C ASN A 531 50.29 3.13 24.11
N LYS A 532 50.48 2.56 25.31
CA LYS A 532 50.20 3.21 26.58
C LYS A 532 51.10 4.44 26.80
N ASP A 533 52.29 4.48 26.19
CA ASP A 533 53.20 5.62 26.29
C ASP A 533 52.75 6.83 25.46
N SER A 534 51.84 6.63 24.48
CA SER A 534 51.15 7.70 23.76
C SER A 534 50.24 8.55 24.66
N LEU A 535 49.98 8.09 25.89
CA LEU A 535 49.15 8.78 26.89
C LEU A 535 49.95 9.85 27.67
N LYS A 536 51.27 9.98 27.44
CA LYS A 536 52.17 10.85 28.22
C LYS A 536 52.58 12.16 27.54
N GLN A 537 52.06 12.49 26.36
CA GLN A 537 52.29 13.81 25.77
C GLN A 537 51.02 14.64 25.88
N GLY A 538 50.99 15.51 26.89
CA GLY A 538 50.07 16.63 26.91
C GLY A 538 50.50 17.63 25.86
N ASP A 539 49.93 17.54 24.67
CA ASP A 539 49.81 18.67 23.76
C ASP A 539 48.32 18.94 23.58
N ILE A 540 47.88 20.03 24.21
CA ILE A 540 46.63 20.72 23.89
C ILE A 540 46.78 21.18 22.45
N ASN A 541 46.19 20.45 21.49
CA ASN A 541 45.87 21.02 20.20
C ASN A 541 44.43 21.53 20.27
N THR A 542 44.32 22.75 20.82
CA THR A 542 43.22 23.67 20.55
C THR A 542 43.09 23.82 19.03
N PRO A 543 41.89 23.69 18.44
CA PRO A 543 41.63 24.32 17.16
C PRO A 543 41.79 25.83 17.34
N SER A 544 42.68 26.42 16.54
CA SER A 544 42.94 27.84 16.44
C SER A 544 41.66 28.63 16.16
N THR A 545 41.30 29.51 17.09
CA THR A 545 40.54 30.73 16.83
C THR A 545 41.47 31.73 16.12
N GLU A 546 41.10 32.14 14.91
CA GLU A 546 41.50 33.43 14.36
C GLU A 546 40.36 34.41 14.66
N GLU A 547 40.64 35.40 15.51
CA GLU A 547 39.85 36.64 15.62
C GLU A 547 40.65 37.76 14.97
N ASP A 548 39.99 38.55 14.12
CA ASP A 548 40.13 40.01 13.94
C ASP A 548 39.04 40.42 12.92
N ASP A 549 38.28 41.50 13.00
CA ASP A 549 38.05 42.57 13.97
C ASP A 549 36.84 43.37 13.43
N SER A 550 36.10 44.03 14.33
CA SER A 550 35.29 45.25 14.11
C SER A 550 34.04 45.17 13.21
N THR A 551 32.88 45.78 13.48
CA THR A 551 32.36 46.68 14.54
C THR A 551 30.86 46.89 14.26
N GLU A 552 30.09 47.21 15.31
CA GLU A 552 28.80 47.97 15.30
C GLU A 552 27.58 47.27 14.64
N GLU A 553 26.36 47.30 15.16
CA GLU A 553 25.72 48.08 16.24
C GLU A 553 24.53 47.26 16.73
N ALA A 554 24.27 47.30 18.04
CA ALA A 554 23.06 46.75 18.64
C ALA A 554 21.93 47.78 18.49
N ASP A 555 20.75 47.34 18.06
CA ASP A 555 19.54 47.86 18.67
C ASP A 555 18.43 46.80 18.81
N SER A 556 17.72 47.01 19.89
CA SER A 556 16.92 46.10 20.70
C SER A 556 15.46 46.02 20.24
N ASN A 557 14.86 44.82 20.31
CA ASN A 557 13.82 44.50 21.30
C ASN A 557 12.94 43.30 20.90
N ASN A 558 12.67 42.50 21.94
CA ASN A 558 11.55 41.60 22.15
C ASN A 558 11.36 40.40 21.21
N THR A 559 11.80 39.23 21.69
CA THR A 559 11.01 38.01 21.50
C THR A 559 10.89 37.32 22.85
N GLU A 560 9.66 37.27 23.35
CA GLU A 560 9.24 36.40 24.44
C GLU A 560 9.44 34.93 24.03
N GLU A 561 9.97 34.13 24.94
CA GLU A 561 9.84 32.68 24.93
C GLU A 561 8.36 32.30 24.81
N THR A 562 7.94 31.86 23.63
CA THR A 562 6.72 31.05 23.49
C THR A 562 7.13 29.66 23.05
N THR A 563 6.94 28.74 24.00
CA THR A 563 6.88 27.29 23.86
C THR A 563 6.42 26.82 22.47
N GLU A 564 7.28 26.08 21.78
CA GLU A 564 6.90 25.29 20.61
C GLU A 564 5.88 24.23 21.02
N GLU A 565 4.64 24.42 20.59
CA GLU A 565 3.61 23.40 20.59
C GLU A 565 3.87 22.37 19.48
N SER A 566 3.77 21.11 19.90
CA SER A 566 3.67 19.88 19.11
C SER A 566 2.76 20.01 17.87
N PRO A 567 3.15 19.48 16.69
CA PRO A 567 2.24 19.36 15.56
C PRO A 567 1.14 18.30 15.83
N LEU A 568 -0.06 18.80 16.09
CA LEU A 568 -1.40 18.24 15.92
C LEU A 568 -1.52 16.73 15.67
N GLU A 569 -2.03 16.06 16.72
CA GLU A 569 -2.69 14.76 16.67
C GLU A 569 -3.71 14.68 15.52
N ILE A 570 -3.55 13.65 14.68
CA ILE A 570 -4.68 13.12 13.90
C ILE A 570 -5.68 12.60 14.94
N SER A 571 -6.92 13.08 14.86
CA SER A 571 -8.04 12.54 15.63
C SER A 571 -8.20 11.06 15.31
N ARG A 572 -7.53 10.22 16.10
CA ARG A 572 -8.14 8.98 16.54
C ARG A 572 -9.41 9.46 17.22
N LEU A 573 -10.57 9.11 16.67
CA LEU A 573 -11.73 9.07 17.56
C LEU A 573 -11.29 8.16 18.70
N PRO A 574 -11.20 8.66 19.94
CA PRO A 574 -11.09 7.75 21.05
C PRO A 574 -12.35 6.89 20.96
N LEU A 575 -12.18 5.57 20.89
CA LEU A 575 -13.08 4.80 21.73
C LEU A 575 -12.74 5.29 23.13
N GLN A 576 -13.63 6.15 23.63
CA GLN A 576 -13.78 6.33 25.05
C GLN A 576 -13.90 4.94 25.66
N GLU A 577 -13.09 4.74 26.69
CA GLU A 577 -12.96 3.58 27.55
C GLU A 577 -12.04 2.47 27.05
N ASP A 578 -10.99 2.26 27.85
CA ASP A 578 -10.28 0.99 27.99
C ASP A 578 -11.30 -0.10 28.34
N GLY A 579 -11.99 -0.61 27.32
CA GLY A 579 -13.03 -1.61 27.46
C GLY A 579 -12.41 -2.94 27.87
N ASN A 580 -12.22 -3.12 29.17
CA ASN A 580 -11.94 -4.44 29.73
C ASN A 580 -13.19 -5.29 29.48
N ALA A 581 -13.07 -6.33 28.65
CA ALA A 581 -14.15 -7.27 28.45
C ALA A 581 -13.88 -8.56 29.23
N THR A 582 -14.93 -9.26 29.62
CA THR A 582 -14.82 -10.58 30.23
C THR A 582 -15.48 -11.64 29.34
N VAL A 583 -14.80 -12.78 29.21
CA VAL A 583 -15.33 -13.93 28.47
C VAL A 583 -16.58 -14.47 29.14
N ASN A 584 -17.68 -14.57 28.39
CA ASN A 584 -19.00 -14.92 28.95
C ASN A 584 -19.40 -16.41 28.79
N LYS A 585 -18.68 -17.18 27.94
CA LYS A 585 -18.83 -18.63 27.78
C LYS A 585 -17.77 -19.41 28.55
N ASP A 586 -17.99 -20.70 28.78
CA ASP A 586 -17.06 -21.60 29.48
C ASP A 586 -15.65 -21.57 28.87
N TYR A 587 -15.59 -21.57 27.54
CA TYR A 587 -14.39 -21.47 26.73
C TYR A 587 -14.65 -20.64 25.47
N VAL A 588 -13.70 -19.77 25.14
CA VAL A 588 -13.73 -18.95 23.93
C VAL A 588 -12.36 -19.01 23.24
N ALA A 589 -12.37 -19.32 21.95
CA ALA A 589 -11.18 -19.30 21.12
C ALA A 589 -10.87 -17.86 20.71
N VAL A 590 -9.63 -17.44 20.95
CA VAL A 590 -9.05 -16.25 20.31
C VAL A 590 -8.56 -16.69 18.93
N ARG A 591 -9.18 -16.16 17.89
CA ARG A 591 -9.05 -16.62 16.51
C ARG A 591 -8.03 -15.76 15.76
N SER A 592 -7.35 -16.35 14.78
CA SER A 592 -6.46 -15.58 13.90
C SER A 592 -7.23 -14.62 12.99
N GLU A 593 -8.48 -14.95 12.65
CA GLU A 593 -9.32 -14.25 11.68
C GLU A 593 -10.77 -14.11 12.19
N PRO A 594 -11.53 -13.09 11.75
CA PRO A 594 -12.90 -12.82 12.19
C PRO A 594 -13.96 -13.60 11.38
N PHE A 595 -13.85 -14.93 11.33
CA PHE A 595 -14.82 -15.80 10.66
C PHE A 595 -15.28 -16.96 11.56
N GLU A 596 -16.47 -17.50 11.28
CA GLU A 596 -17.06 -18.56 12.10
C GLU A 596 -16.42 -19.95 11.93
N GLU A 597 -15.72 -20.20 10.81
CA GLU A 597 -15.05 -21.47 10.51
C GLU A 597 -13.73 -21.23 9.75
N GLY A 598 -12.81 -22.20 9.79
CA GLY A 598 -11.56 -22.17 9.01
C GLY A 598 -10.42 -21.32 9.58
N TYR A 599 -10.56 -20.82 10.81
CA TYR A 599 -9.54 -20.02 11.51
C TYR A 599 -8.54 -20.87 12.30
N GLU A 600 -7.38 -20.30 12.62
CA GLU A 600 -6.45 -20.86 13.59
C GLU A 600 -6.79 -20.37 15.01
N VAL A 601 -6.70 -21.25 16.00
CA VAL A 601 -6.87 -20.89 17.42
C VAL A 601 -5.53 -20.40 17.97
N VAL A 602 -5.42 -19.09 18.19
CA VAL A 602 -4.22 -18.41 18.72
C VAL A 602 -4.01 -18.78 20.21
N THR A 603 -5.11 -18.80 20.96
CA THR A 603 -5.20 -19.27 22.34
C THR A 603 -6.66 -19.49 22.73
N GLU A 604 -6.89 -20.21 23.82
CA GLU A 604 -8.23 -20.35 24.42
C GLU A 604 -8.30 -19.63 25.75
N LEU A 605 -9.47 -19.05 26.04
CA LEU A 605 -9.75 -18.32 27.27
C LEU A 605 -10.92 -18.97 28.00
N LYS A 606 -10.82 -19.03 29.33
CA LYS A 606 -11.90 -19.53 30.20
C LYS A 606 -12.89 -18.43 30.51
N GLN A 607 -14.10 -18.82 30.92
CA GLN A 607 -15.10 -17.90 31.46
C GLN A 607 -14.50 -16.95 32.51
N ASN A 608 -14.89 -15.68 32.45
CA ASN A 608 -14.40 -14.57 33.26
C ASN A 608 -12.93 -14.16 33.03
N ALA A 609 -12.24 -14.75 32.03
CA ALA A 609 -10.94 -14.23 31.61
C ALA A 609 -11.10 -12.79 31.14
N LYS A 610 -10.22 -11.91 31.65
CA LYS A 610 -10.17 -10.51 31.23
C LYS A 610 -9.39 -10.39 29.93
N VAL A 611 -9.94 -9.63 29.00
CA VAL A 611 -9.29 -9.28 27.75
C VAL A 611 -9.34 -7.77 27.55
N THR A 612 -8.32 -7.23 26.91
CA THR A 612 -8.31 -5.83 26.49
C THR A 612 -8.85 -5.77 25.08
N VAL A 613 -10.00 -5.11 24.88
CA VAL A 613 -10.52 -4.84 23.54
C VAL A 613 -9.66 -3.77 22.89
N ILE A 614 -9.08 -4.07 21.73
CA ILE A 614 -8.22 -3.14 20.98
C ILE A 614 -9.08 -2.36 19.98
N PHE A 615 -9.89 -3.07 19.18
CA PHE A 615 -10.84 -2.47 18.26
C PHE A 615 -11.99 -3.44 17.96
N LYS A 616 -13.09 -2.90 17.42
CA LYS A 616 -14.23 -3.67 16.92
C LYS A 616 -14.27 -3.57 15.39
N GLN A 617 -14.51 -4.70 14.71
CA GLN A 617 -14.78 -4.78 13.29
C GLN A 617 -16.02 -5.66 13.08
N ASP A 618 -17.10 -5.10 12.55
CA ASP A 618 -18.39 -5.77 12.38
C ASP A 618 -18.86 -6.43 13.69
N GLU A 619 -19.09 -7.74 13.68
CA GLU A 619 -19.52 -8.53 14.85
C GLU A 619 -18.35 -9.09 15.69
N TRP A 620 -17.13 -8.60 15.46
CA TRP A 620 -15.91 -9.14 16.07
C TRP A 620 -15.14 -8.09 16.86
N TYR A 621 -14.61 -8.51 17.99
CA TYR A 621 -13.62 -7.76 18.74
C TYR A 621 -12.23 -8.33 18.49
N TYR A 622 -11.28 -7.46 18.13
CA TYR A 622 -9.88 -7.80 18.20
C TYR A 622 -9.38 -7.49 19.61
N VAL A 623 -8.88 -8.51 20.30
CA VAL A 623 -8.54 -8.44 21.73
C VAL A 623 -7.10 -8.87 21.99
N SER A 624 -6.52 -8.38 23.09
CA SER A 624 -5.25 -8.87 23.64
C SER A 624 -5.48 -9.60 24.97
N ALA A 625 -4.89 -10.79 25.09
CA ALA A 625 -4.92 -11.60 26.31
C ALA A 625 -3.56 -12.31 26.50
N GLY A 626 -2.84 -11.95 27.57
CA GLY A 626 -1.59 -12.64 27.94
C GLY A 626 -0.45 -12.51 26.92
N GLY A 627 -0.38 -11.39 26.19
CA GLY A 627 0.66 -11.15 25.17
C GLY A 627 0.39 -11.76 23.80
N LYS A 628 -0.80 -12.36 23.60
CA LYS A 628 -1.32 -12.82 22.31
C LYS A 628 -2.56 -11.99 21.94
N ALA A 629 -2.78 -11.78 20.65
CA ALA A 629 -3.93 -11.04 20.15
C ALA A 629 -4.64 -11.78 19.02
N GLY A 630 -5.95 -11.56 18.90
CA GLY A 630 -6.78 -12.18 17.89
C GLY A 630 -8.26 -11.82 18.07
N PHE A 631 -9.12 -12.43 17.27
CA PHE A 631 -10.53 -12.11 17.20
C PHE A 631 -11.38 -12.97 18.14
N ILE A 632 -12.35 -12.34 18.79
CA ILE A 632 -13.43 -12.99 19.55
C ILE A 632 -14.76 -12.41 19.05
N HIS A 633 -15.75 -13.26 18.82
CA HIS A 633 -17.06 -12.79 18.38
C HIS A 633 -17.76 -11.99 19.49
N GLN A 634 -18.52 -10.96 19.15
CA GLN A 634 -19.10 -10.03 20.12
C GLN A 634 -20.00 -10.70 21.17
N ASP A 635 -20.71 -11.76 20.77
CA ASP A 635 -21.57 -12.55 21.67
C ASP A 635 -20.81 -13.37 22.72
N GLU A 636 -19.49 -13.45 22.60
CA GLU A 636 -18.61 -14.24 23.47
C GLU A 636 -17.93 -13.38 24.56
N LEU A 637 -18.20 -12.07 24.55
CA LEU A 637 -17.65 -11.09 25.48
C LEU A 637 -18.75 -10.26 26.14
N ASN A 638 -18.57 -10.00 27.43
CA ASN A 638 -19.23 -8.93 28.14
C ASN A 638 -18.27 -7.74 28.18
N VAL A 639 -18.48 -6.77 27.27
CA VAL A 639 -17.71 -5.52 27.24
C VAL A 639 -18.25 -4.62 28.36
N GLN A 640 -17.35 -4.13 29.24
CA GLN A 640 -17.71 -3.25 30.35
C GLN A 640 -17.84 -1.81 29.93
#